data_AF-A0A7K2IM76-F1
#
_entry.id   AF-A0A7K2IM76-F1
#
_cell.length_a   1.000
_cell.length_b   1.000
_cell.length_c   1.000
_cell.angle_alpha   90.00
_cell.angle_beta   90.00
_cell.angle_gamma   90.00
#
_symmetry.space_group_name_H-M   'P 1'
#
loop_
_entity.id
_entity.type
_entity.pdbx_description
1 polymer ?
#
loop_
_entity_poly.entity_id
_entity_poly.type
_entity_poly.pdbx_seq_one_letter_code
_entity_poly.pdbx_strand_id
1 'polypeptide(L)'
;MPPTLIPRSGRLSIIVSCAFLSLLAGPSDARAEALHDIGPAEYVADLLIAEPEGEAVVIGDMLAGTHDLEDTADHVRDLFSDLGVPFHVYASPSMPYTYEGRAFLSEVAERVGADGLYVHIADGSPRVRTVAVGVDTPVEDVDGLVGARARGEEHSSIETIAEIYVETLLDPALEEWAENPWHVPPRDPLDEEGGDRSSSGLLDPDRPGASADAGLLVGTVGGALIILAVVRVRVLRRRYRASKEDLPGTGAVVGAVAVAAVLAIGAGAATSGAVLGRSENPASVRRLSSPPHVTSTERIDRIVEGWGDTPLYVDPHVRGDRIGLTRIGAGLEEGTVPVRAALVVQHGSDESAGVPDVLAYALAHTYGEEGVYVVLDVIGGRVGTAFVGARPTGEGFDWSPPRPSDPDGVALAESLHGLADAFGDTVPDPTVEPRVPPEVEERIARSPDVPRGPGPGFLSDGLLPGLFVVGPLLGAALSAAHLFGTRLVRRAVPIRGRRLRAQAEREARRMLEDLERVPNRTPGLSEATAEADVALAALHGDPDDLDLLGVIVLARRARGRLSGTVSRPSVCMLDPLHGPAEGRGRPRHTRRRIPLCAECLRLPEEERVPLLLRIGSRIVFHGTAERVWGRTWYGTREVLERHMVEEERVAR
;
A
#
# COMPACT_ATOMS: atom_id res chain seq x y z
N MET A 1 4.48 -101.64 -47.55
CA MET A 1 3.74 -100.41 -47.89
C MET A 1 2.31 -100.61 -47.40
N PRO A 2 1.69 -99.71 -46.62
CA PRO A 2 1.96 -98.28 -46.39
C PRO A 2 2.50 -97.95 -44.98
N PRO A 3 2.92 -96.69 -44.72
CA PRO A 3 3.40 -96.24 -43.41
C PRO A 3 2.26 -95.76 -42.50
N THR A 4 2.36 -96.10 -41.22
CA THR A 4 1.51 -95.64 -40.12
C THR A 4 1.94 -94.26 -39.64
N LEU A 5 1.01 -93.31 -39.71
CA LEU A 5 1.08 -91.99 -39.10
C LEU A 5 0.90 -92.13 -37.58
N ILE A 6 1.90 -91.69 -36.80
CA ILE A 6 1.77 -91.40 -35.37
C ILE A 6 1.58 -89.87 -35.23
N PRO A 7 0.48 -89.39 -34.63
CA PRO A 7 0.28 -87.97 -34.38
C PRO A 7 1.19 -87.47 -33.25
N ARG A 8 1.79 -86.31 -33.48
CA ARG A 8 2.50 -85.50 -32.49
C ARG A 8 1.51 -84.97 -31.45
N SER A 9 1.37 -85.66 -30.32
CA SER A 9 0.70 -85.15 -29.12
C SER A 9 1.57 -85.45 -27.91
N GLY A 10 2.55 -84.59 -27.66
CA GLY A 10 3.50 -84.76 -26.56
C GLY A 10 4.34 -83.52 -26.26
N ARG A 11 3.84 -82.31 -26.58
CA ARG A 11 4.49 -81.04 -26.22
C ARG A 11 3.54 -79.93 -25.75
N LEU A 12 2.25 -80.24 -25.58
CA LEU A 12 1.24 -79.26 -25.13
C LEU A 12 0.92 -79.34 -23.62
N SER A 13 1.26 -80.42 -22.93
CA SER A 13 0.96 -80.54 -21.48
C SER A 13 1.96 -79.83 -20.55
N ILE A 14 3.19 -79.53 -21.00
CA ILE A 14 4.16 -78.84 -20.13
C ILE A 14 3.98 -77.32 -20.19
N ILE A 15 3.53 -76.78 -21.33
CA ILE A 15 3.28 -75.34 -21.49
C ILE A 15 2.00 -74.92 -20.74
N VAL A 16 0.99 -75.80 -20.65
CA VAL A 16 -0.24 -75.52 -19.89
C VAL A 16 -0.01 -75.57 -18.37
N SER A 17 0.88 -76.42 -17.86
CA SER A 17 1.19 -76.44 -16.42
C SER A 17 2.09 -75.28 -15.97
N CYS A 18 3.01 -74.78 -16.82
CA CYS A 18 3.75 -73.55 -16.50
C CYS A 18 2.85 -72.31 -16.62
N ALA A 19 1.93 -72.25 -17.59
CA ALA A 19 0.98 -71.14 -17.70
C ALA A 19 -0.03 -71.09 -16.53
N PHE A 20 -0.46 -72.24 -15.99
CA PHE A 20 -1.38 -72.27 -14.84
C PHE A 20 -0.72 -71.91 -13.50
N LEU A 21 0.58 -72.18 -13.33
CA LEU A 21 1.34 -71.74 -12.15
C LEU A 21 1.69 -70.25 -12.20
N SER A 22 1.81 -69.65 -13.40
CA SER A 22 1.97 -68.20 -13.56
C SER A 22 0.65 -67.41 -13.44
N LEU A 23 -0.50 -68.07 -13.42
CA LEU A 23 -1.83 -67.46 -13.27
C LEU A 23 -2.39 -67.54 -11.85
N LEU A 24 -1.72 -68.27 -10.95
CA LEU A 24 -2.03 -68.34 -9.52
C LEU A 24 -1.08 -67.48 -8.65
N ALA A 25 -0.02 -66.94 -9.24
CA ALA A 25 0.71 -65.79 -8.70
C ALA A 25 0.01 -64.53 -9.22
N GLY A 26 -1.06 -64.13 -8.52
CA GLY A 26 -1.77 -62.90 -8.83
C GLY A 26 -0.86 -61.67 -8.66
N PRO A 27 -1.23 -60.52 -9.27
CA PRO A 27 -0.51 -59.26 -9.09
C PRO A 27 -0.67 -58.64 -7.68
N SER A 28 -1.08 -59.44 -6.68
CA SER A 28 -1.25 -58.98 -5.30
C SER A 28 0.08 -58.82 -4.57
N ASP A 29 1.07 -59.69 -4.82
CA ASP A 29 2.30 -59.69 -4.03
C ASP A 29 3.28 -58.59 -4.48
N ALA A 30 3.33 -58.27 -5.79
CA ALA A 30 4.13 -57.16 -6.30
C ALA A 30 3.51 -55.78 -6.04
N ARG A 31 2.19 -55.71 -5.79
CA ARG A 31 1.48 -54.47 -5.45
C ARG A 31 1.48 -54.21 -3.94
N ALA A 32 1.63 -55.25 -3.13
CA ALA A 32 1.85 -55.14 -1.68
C ALA A 32 3.30 -54.77 -1.31
N GLU A 33 4.29 -55.10 -2.15
CA GLU A 33 5.67 -54.60 -2.04
C GLU A 33 5.86 -53.16 -2.57
N ALA A 34 4.83 -52.57 -3.21
CA ALA A 34 4.85 -51.21 -3.76
C ALA A 34 4.18 -50.16 -2.85
N LEU A 35 3.96 -50.46 -1.57
CA LEU A 35 3.67 -49.45 -0.53
C LEU A 35 5.00 -48.76 -0.20
N HIS A 36 5.32 -47.80 -1.07
CA HIS A 36 6.58 -47.10 -1.22
C HIS A 36 7.11 -46.42 0.05
N ASP A 37 8.35 -46.77 0.41
CA ASP A 37 9.22 -46.14 1.41
C ASP A 37 9.88 -44.85 0.86
N ILE A 38 9.12 -44.01 0.14
CA ILE A 38 9.65 -42.85 -0.58
C ILE A 38 9.87 -41.69 0.41
N GLY A 39 11.12 -41.41 0.77
CA GLY A 39 11.47 -40.22 1.55
C GLY A 39 11.28 -38.91 0.77
N PRO A 40 11.39 -37.72 1.41
CA PRO A 40 11.14 -36.44 0.74
C PRO A 40 11.96 -36.21 -0.53
N ALA A 41 13.24 -36.62 -0.56
CA ALA A 41 14.11 -36.45 -1.71
C ALA A 41 13.75 -37.40 -2.87
N GLU A 42 13.32 -38.63 -2.56
CA GLU A 42 12.86 -39.59 -3.57
C GLU A 42 11.54 -39.12 -4.18
N TYR A 43 10.62 -38.62 -3.37
CA TYR A 43 9.34 -38.07 -3.85
C TYR A 43 9.56 -36.90 -4.81
N VAL A 44 10.40 -35.95 -4.42
CA VAL A 44 10.69 -34.78 -5.25
C VAL A 44 11.46 -35.17 -6.52
N ALA A 45 12.38 -36.14 -6.44
CA ALA A 45 13.07 -36.65 -7.62
C ALA A 45 12.09 -37.30 -8.61
N ASP A 46 11.15 -38.13 -8.14
CA ASP A 46 10.15 -38.77 -8.99
C ASP A 46 9.24 -37.74 -9.69
N LEU A 47 8.85 -36.68 -8.99
CA LEU A 47 8.10 -35.57 -9.60
C LEU A 47 8.92 -34.86 -10.68
N LEU A 48 10.20 -34.57 -10.42
CA LEU A 48 11.08 -33.91 -11.39
C LEU A 48 11.38 -34.81 -12.60
N ILE A 49 11.43 -36.12 -12.44
CA ILE A 49 11.61 -37.09 -13.54
C ILE A 49 10.37 -37.16 -14.44
N ALA A 50 9.18 -36.90 -13.89
CA ALA A 50 7.93 -36.88 -14.65
C ALA A 50 7.79 -35.65 -15.57
N GLU A 51 8.54 -34.59 -15.28
CA GLU A 51 8.59 -33.35 -16.07
C GLU A 51 9.48 -33.49 -17.33
N PRO A 52 9.39 -32.54 -18.29
CA PRO A 52 10.25 -32.53 -19.48
C PRO A 52 11.75 -32.53 -19.16
N GLU A 53 12.51 -33.36 -19.86
CA GLU A 53 13.96 -33.49 -19.69
C GLU A 53 14.67 -32.15 -19.94
N GLY A 54 15.40 -31.66 -18.93
CA GLY A 54 16.19 -30.42 -19.00
C GLY A 54 15.45 -29.13 -18.65
N GLU A 55 14.13 -29.16 -18.48
CA GLU A 55 13.28 -28.00 -18.13
C GLU A 55 12.26 -28.38 -17.03
N ALA A 56 12.72 -29.11 -16.02
CA ALA A 56 11.85 -29.66 -14.98
C ALA A 56 11.53 -28.60 -13.91
N VAL A 57 10.23 -28.30 -13.74
CA VAL A 57 9.74 -27.39 -12.70
C VAL A 57 8.55 -28.03 -12.00
N VAL A 58 8.65 -28.17 -10.68
CA VAL A 58 7.60 -28.74 -9.85
C VAL A 58 7.25 -27.75 -8.75
N ILE A 59 6.00 -27.29 -8.75
CA ILE A 59 5.44 -26.52 -7.64
C ILE A 59 4.72 -27.50 -6.71
N GLY A 60 5.15 -27.55 -5.46
CA GLY A 60 4.59 -28.47 -4.47
C GLY A 60 3.10 -28.25 -4.25
N ASP A 61 2.34 -29.33 -4.16
CA ASP A 61 0.88 -29.34 -3.96
C ASP A 61 0.42 -28.61 -2.68
N MET A 62 1.28 -28.56 -1.65
CA MET A 62 1.06 -27.78 -0.43
C MET A 62 1.00 -26.26 -0.64
N LEU A 63 1.18 -25.78 -1.87
CA LEU A 63 1.04 -24.38 -2.27
C LEU A 63 -0.30 -24.10 -2.98
N ALA A 64 -1.12 -25.13 -3.25
CA ALA A 64 -2.38 -25.02 -3.98
C ALA A 64 -3.47 -24.21 -3.25
N GLY A 65 -3.25 -23.85 -1.98
CA GLY A 65 -4.08 -22.90 -1.25
C GLY A 65 -3.91 -21.46 -1.73
N THR A 66 -2.71 -21.12 -2.20
CA THR A 66 -2.27 -19.75 -2.46
C THR A 66 -1.82 -19.51 -3.90
N HIS A 67 -1.44 -20.56 -4.60
CA HIS A 67 -0.87 -20.51 -5.95
C HIS A 67 -1.69 -21.36 -6.92
N ASP A 68 -1.76 -20.91 -8.18
CA ASP A 68 -2.18 -21.77 -9.30
C ASP A 68 -0.93 -22.52 -9.77
N LEU A 69 -0.86 -23.82 -9.48
CA LEU A 69 0.38 -24.60 -9.61
C LEU A 69 0.90 -24.63 -11.05
N GLU A 70 0.00 -24.74 -12.03
CA GLU A 70 0.36 -24.83 -13.46
C GLU A 70 0.87 -23.47 -13.97
N ASP A 71 0.11 -22.39 -13.73
CA ASP A 71 0.51 -21.04 -14.13
C ASP A 71 1.85 -20.63 -13.47
N THR A 72 2.06 -21.00 -12.20
CA THR A 72 3.29 -20.71 -11.47
C THR A 72 4.46 -21.52 -12.02
N ALA A 73 4.26 -22.82 -12.31
CA ALA A 73 5.29 -23.67 -12.90
C ALA A 73 5.74 -23.16 -14.26
N ASP A 74 4.79 -22.78 -15.11
CA ASP A 74 5.05 -22.23 -16.44
C ASP A 74 5.84 -20.92 -16.36
N HIS A 75 5.45 -20.01 -15.46
CA HIS A 75 6.16 -18.76 -15.26
C HIS A 75 7.61 -18.98 -14.79
N VAL A 76 7.82 -19.88 -13.83
CA VAL A 76 9.16 -20.22 -13.34
C VAL A 76 9.97 -20.90 -14.45
N ARG A 77 9.38 -21.79 -15.25
CA ARG A 77 10.06 -22.45 -16.37
C ARG A 77 10.51 -21.44 -17.43
N ASP A 78 9.65 -20.48 -17.77
CA ASP A 78 9.99 -19.40 -18.70
C ASP A 78 11.18 -18.57 -18.19
N LEU A 79 11.20 -18.21 -16.91
CA LEU A 79 12.32 -17.47 -16.30
C LEU A 79 13.64 -18.26 -16.36
N PHE A 80 13.61 -19.54 -15.98
CA PHE A 80 14.81 -20.37 -15.94
C PHE A 80 15.35 -20.72 -17.33
N SER A 81 14.50 -20.73 -18.36
CA SER A 81 14.89 -20.97 -19.75
C SER A 81 15.92 -19.95 -20.27
N ASP A 82 15.92 -18.72 -19.73
CA ASP A 82 16.89 -17.68 -20.09
C ASP A 82 18.33 -18.00 -19.66
N LEU A 83 18.53 -18.91 -18.70
CA LEU A 83 19.85 -19.31 -18.22
C LEU A 83 20.64 -20.16 -19.26
N GLY A 84 19.94 -20.79 -20.20
CA GLY A 84 20.56 -21.60 -21.25
C GLY A 84 21.29 -22.87 -20.76
N VAL A 85 20.99 -23.33 -19.53
CA VAL A 85 21.48 -24.58 -18.94
C VAL A 85 20.31 -25.43 -18.47
N PRO A 86 20.43 -26.78 -18.44
CA PRO A 86 19.37 -27.64 -17.90
C PRO A 86 19.07 -27.31 -16.44
N PHE A 87 17.79 -27.32 -16.06
CA PHE A 87 17.38 -27.00 -14.69
C PHE A 87 16.30 -27.94 -14.15
N HIS A 88 16.31 -28.09 -12.83
CA HIS A 88 15.40 -28.89 -12.03
C HIS A 88 14.99 -28.06 -10.81
N VAL A 89 13.81 -27.44 -10.86
CA VAL A 89 13.33 -26.51 -9.83
C VAL A 89 12.21 -27.16 -9.02
N TYR A 90 12.34 -27.17 -7.70
CA TYR A 90 11.28 -27.55 -6.79
C TYR A 90 10.89 -26.36 -5.91
N ALA A 91 9.63 -25.96 -5.94
CA ALA A 91 9.09 -24.93 -5.06
C ALA A 91 8.24 -25.56 -3.96
N SER A 92 8.42 -25.13 -2.70
CA SER A 92 7.63 -25.62 -1.57
C SER A 92 7.30 -24.49 -0.61
N PRO A 93 6.36 -24.68 0.34
CA PRO A 93 6.25 -23.78 1.47
C PRO A 93 7.56 -23.75 2.29
N SER A 94 7.78 -22.65 3.02
CA SER A 94 8.91 -22.53 3.94
C SER A 94 8.80 -23.50 5.12
N MET A 95 9.37 -24.70 4.96
CA MET A 95 9.38 -25.75 5.97
C MET A 95 10.80 -25.98 6.48
N PRO A 96 11.19 -25.35 7.60
CA PRO A 96 12.49 -25.63 8.19
C PRO A 96 12.59 -27.12 8.51
N TYR A 97 13.80 -27.68 8.40
CA TYR A 97 14.13 -29.10 8.61
C TYR A 97 13.72 -30.11 7.51
N THR A 98 12.64 -29.92 6.72
CA THR A 98 12.22 -30.92 5.70
C THR A 98 12.95 -30.78 4.37
N TYR A 99 13.12 -29.54 3.89
CA TYR A 99 13.78 -29.25 2.61
C TYR A 99 15.07 -28.43 2.78
N GLU A 100 15.51 -28.24 4.02
CA GLU A 100 16.65 -27.38 4.30
C GLU A 100 18.00 -28.06 4.00
N GLY A 101 18.80 -27.36 3.19
CA GLY A 101 20.22 -27.61 3.02
C GLY A 101 20.58 -28.23 1.68
N ARG A 102 21.81 -27.98 1.22
CA ARG A 102 22.35 -28.55 -0.03
C ARG A 102 22.35 -30.08 -0.04
N ALA A 103 22.34 -30.72 1.14
CA ALA A 103 22.26 -32.18 1.26
C ALA A 103 20.97 -32.75 0.65
N PHE A 104 19.82 -32.12 0.89
CA PHE A 104 18.54 -32.54 0.29
C PHE A 104 18.60 -32.47 -1.23
N LEU A 105 19.03 -31.32 -1.79
CA LEU A 105 19.16 -31.14 -3.24
C LEU A 105 20.21 -32.08 -3.86
N SER A 106 21.28 -32.40 -3.14
CA SER A 106 22.28 -33.37 -3.60
C SER A 106 21.67 -34.77 -3.70
N GLU A 107 20.84 -35.16 -2.73
CA GLU A 107 20.12 -36.44 -2.71
C GLU A 107 19.09 -36.55 -3.84
N VAL A 108 18.42 -35.44 -4.16
CA VAL A 108 17.50 -35.32 -5.31
C VAL A 108 18.29 -35.45 -6.60
N ALA A 109 19.40 -34.71 -6.74
CA ALA A 109 20.21 -34.72 -7.95
C ALA A 109 20.82 -36.11 -8.24
N GLU A 110 21.27 -36.83 -7.21
CA GLU A 110 21.77 -38.20 -7.35
C GLU A 110 20.70 -39.16 -7.89
N ARG A 111 19.44 -38.97 -7.49
CA ARG A 111 18.31 -39.81 -7.93
C ARG A 111 17.81 -39.46 -9.32
N VAL A 112 17.69 -38.17 -9.64
CA VAL A 112 17.33 -37.70 -10.98
C VAL A 112 18.40 -38.12 -11.99
N GLY A 113 19.69 -38.04 -11.60
CA GLY A 113 20.80 -38.57 -12.40
C GLY A 113 21.09 -37.79 -13.68
N ALA A 114 20.66 -36.52 -13.75
CA ALA A 114 20.87 -35.63 -14.90
C ALA A 114 21.81 -34.47 -14.55
N ASP A 115 22.53 -33.96 -15.55
CA ASP A 115 23.30 -32.73 -15.40
C ASP A 115 22.34 -31.52 -15.38
N GLY A 116 22.67 -30.49 -14.60
CA GLY A 116 21.88 -29.25 -14.53
C GLY A 116 21.98 -28.52 -13.20
N LEU A 117 21.18 -27.45 -13.10
CA LEU A 117 20.95 -26.69 -11.88
C LEU A 117 19.78 -27.27 -11.09
N TYR A 118 20.04 -27.70 -9.86
CA TYR A 118 19.01 -28.15 -8.92
C TYR A 118 18.70 -27.01 -7.95
N VAL A 119 17.48 -26.49 -7.98
CA VAL A 119 17.08 -25.30 -7.22
C VAL A 119 15.87 -25.59 -6.34
N HIS A 120 15.96 -25.20 -5.07
CA HIS A 120 14.83 -25.19 -4.15
C HIS A 120 14.44 -23.75 -3.80
N ILE A 121 13.17 -23.42 -4.03
CA ILE A 121 12.57 -22.12 -3.72
C ILE A 121 11.53 -22.33 -2.62
N ALA A 122 11.65 -21.58 -1.52
CA ALA A 122 10.71 -21.62 -0.41
C ALA A 122 9.76 -20.42 -0.48
N ASP A 123 8.45 -20.67 -0.61
CA ASP A 123 7.42 -19.63 -0.59
C ASP A 123 7.42 -18.87 0.73
N GLY A 124 7.31 -17.54 0.66
CA GLY A 124 7.40 -16.64 1.81
C GLY A 124 8.79 -16.53 2.45
N SER A 125 9.84 -17.02 1.77
CA SER A 125 11.22 -16.95 2.26
C SER A 125 12.15 -16.41 1.17
N PRO A 126 12.99 -15.40 1.47
CA PRO A 126 13.97 -14.87 0.51
C PRO A 126 15.17 -15.81 0.31
N ARG A 127 15.07 -17.08 0.74
CA ARG A 127 16.15 -18.05 0.70
C ARG A 127 15.94 -19.01 -0.46
N VAL A 128 16.92 -19.05 -1.34
CA VAL A 128 17.07 -20.09 -2.36
C VAL A 128 18.19 -21.03 -1.95
N ARG A 129 18.09 -22.30 -2.38
CA ARG A 129 19.18 -23.26 -2.30
C ARG A 129 19.47 -23.82 -3.68
N THR A 130 20.75 -23.90 -4.01
CA THR A 130 21.18 -24.40 -5.31
C THR A 130 22.29 -25.45 -5.18
N VAL A 131 22.25 -26.45 -6.06
CA VAL A 131 23.38 -27.35 -6.37
C VAL A 131 23.55 -27.42 -7.88
N ALA A 132 24.78 -27.25 -8.37
CA ALA A 132 25.13 -27.44 -9.78
C ALA A 132 25.77 -28.82 -9.98
N VAL A 133 25.26 -29.60 -10.93
CA VAL A 133 25.79 -30.91 -11.31
C VAL A 133 26.12 -30.89 -12.79
N GLY A 134 27.38 -31.15 -13.15
CA GLY A 134 27.79 -31.21 -14.57
C GLY A 134 27.78 -29.89 -15.34
N VAL A 135 27.41 -28.76 -14.70
CA VAL A 135 27.34 -27.42 -15.29
C VAL A 135 28.30 -26.45 -14.61
N ASP A 136 28.91 -25.56 -15.39
CA ASP A 136 29.84 -24.53 -14.91
C ASP A 136 29.07 -23.24 -14.62
N THR A 137 28.38 -23.21 -13.48
CA THR A 137 27.61 -22.05 -13.02
C THR A 137 28.05 -21.69 -11.60
N PRO A 138 28.37 -20.42 -11.30
CA PRO A 138 28.89 -19.99 -10.01
C PRO A 138 27.78 -19.92 -8.94
N VAL A 139 27.27 -21.08 -8.52
CA VAL A 139 26.10 -21.20 -7.63
C VAL A 139 26.46 -21.14 -6.14
N GLU A 140 27.73 -21.21 -5.77
CA GLU A 140 28.15 -21.33 -4.36
C GLU A 140 27.79 -20.10 -3.52
N ASP A 141 27.75 -18.91 -4.13
CA ASP A 141 27.50 -17.63 -3.44
C ASP A 141 26.10 -17.03 -3.74
N VAL A 142 25.41 -17.52 -4.77
CA VAL A 142 24.14 -16.95 -5.27
C VAL A 142 23.03 -16.99 -4.22
N ASP A 143 22.96 -18.06 -3.42
CA ASP A 143 21.97 -18.20 -2.35
C ASP A 143 21.99 -17.00 -1.36
N GLY A 144 23.18 -16.48 -1.06
CA GLY A 144 23.36 -15.32 -0.18
C GLY A 144 23.08 -13.99 -0.87
N LEU A 145 23.37 -13.90 -2.17
CA LEU A 145 23.14 -12.72 -2.99
C LEU A 145 21.65 -12.49 -3.25
N VAL A 146 20.89 -13.54 -3.54
CA VAL A 146 19.43 -13.45 -3.69
C VAL A 146 18.79 -12.93 -2.41
N GLY A 147 19.17 -13.48 -1.25
CA GLY A 147 18.69 -12.97 0.04
C GLY A 147 19.12 -11.52 0.33
N ALA A 148 20.26 -11.07 -0.20
CA ALA A 148 20.72 -9.68 -0.09
C ALA A 148 19.95 -8.73 -1.02
N ARG A 149 19.58 -9.18 -2.22
CA ARG A 149 18.79 -8.41 -3.21
C ARG A 149 17.31 -8.34 -2.85
N ALA A 150 16.78 -9.40 -2.23
CA ALA A 150 15.41 -9.48 -1.71
C ALA A 150 15.21 -8.75 -0.36
N ARG A 151 16.21 -7.99 0.13
CA ARG A 151 16.10 -7.26 1.39
C ARG A 151 14.94 -6.26 1.34
N GLY A 152 13.98 -6.43 2.25
CA GLY A 152 12.80 -5.56 2.36
C GLY A 152 11.52 -6.24 1.91
N GLU A 153 11.60 -7.36 1.21
CA GLU A 153 10.47 -8.18 0.82
C GLU A 153 10.25 -9.28 1.87
N GLU A 154 9.51 -8.97 2.93
CA GLU A 154 9.21 -9.92 4.02
C GLU A 154 8.28 -11.08 3.58
N HIS A 155 7.62 -10.97 2.42
CA HIS A 155 6.69 -11.97 1.88
C HIS A 155 6.83 -12.08 0.35
N SER A 156 8.00 -12.46 -0.16
CA SER A 156 8.21 -12.65 -1.60
C SER A 156 7.50 -13.91 -2.10
N SER A 157 6.84 -13.81 -3.24
CA SER A 157 6.25 -14.96 -3.94
C SER A 157 7.34 -15.80 -4.63
N ILE A 158 7.00 -17.02 -5.03
CA ILE A 158 7.90 -17.96 -5.72
C ILE A 158 8.44 -17.33 -7.01
N GLU A 159 7.57 -16.67 -7.77
CA GLU A 159 7.88 -15.99 -9.03
C GLU A 159 8.90 -14.87 -8.82
N THR A 160 8.68 -14.02 -7.81
CA THR A 160 9.62 -12.93 -7.48
C THR A 160 10.98 -13.47 -7.10
N ILE A 161 11.04 -14.54 -6.29
CA ILE A 161 12.32 -15.15 -5.90
C ILE A 161 13.00 -15.83 -7.08
N ALA A 162 12.25 -16.54 -7.94
CA ALA A 162 12.76 -17.13 -9.17
C ALA A 162 13.35 -16.05 -10.11
N GLU A 163 12.66 -14.92 -10.25
CA GLU A 163 13.09 -13.80 -11.08
C GLU A 163 14.37 -13.17 -10.50
N ILE A 164 14.42 -12.89 -9.18
CA ILE A 164 15.62 -12.38 -8.52
C ILE A 164 16.79 -13.35 -8.71
N TYR A 165 16.55 -14.64 -8.58
CA TYR A 165 17.56 -15.68 -8.75
C TYR A 165 18.14 -15.70 -10.17
N VAL A 166 17.29 -15.76 -11.19
CA VAL A 166 17.70 -15.76 -12.60
C VAL A 166 18.44 -14.47 -12.96
N GLU A 167 17.90 -13.31 -12.56
CA GLU A 167 18.58 -12.02 -12.77
C GLU A 167 19.96 -11.97 -12.10
N THR A 168 20.08 -12.52 -10.88
CA THR A 168 21.36 -12.55 -10.16
C THR A 168 22.39 -13.41 -10.89
N LEU A 169 21.98 -14.54 -11.48
CA LEU A 169 22.86 -15.40 -12.26
C LEU A 169 23.28 -14.79 -13.60
N LEU A 170 22.40 -13.99 -14.22
CA LEU A 170 22.67 -13.33 -15.50
C LEU A 170 23.41 -11.99 -15.35
N ASP A 171 23.52 -11.46 -14.13
CA ASP A 171 24.13 -10.15 -13.90
C ASP A 171 25.67 -10.20 -14.11
N PRO A 172 26.25 -9.33 -14.95
CA PRO A 172 27.69 -9.29 -15.16
C PRO A 172 28.49 -8.92 -13.90
N ALA A 173 27.87 -8.33 -12.88
CA ALA A 173 28.48 -8.01 -11.60
C ALA A 173 28.47 -9.17 -10.59
N LEU A 174 27.98 -10.36 -10.97
CA LEU A 174 27.90 -11.52 -10.09
C LEU A 174 29.24 -11.86 -9.42
N GLU A 175 30.35 -11.84 -10.19
CA GLU A 175 31.69 -12.10 -9.64
C GLU A 175 32.11 -11.03 -8.62
N GLU A 176 31.82 -9.76 -8.89
CA GLU A 176 32.10 -8.65 -7.96
C GLU A 176 31.29 -8.80 -6.66
N TRP A 177 30.03 -9.21 -6.76
CA TRP A 177 29.14 -9.42 -5.63
C TRP A 177 29.52 -10.64 -4.80
N ALA A 178 29.96 -11.72 -5.44
CA ALA A 178 30.49 -12.91 -4.77
C ALA A 178 31.72 -12.56 -3.92
N GLU A 179 32.62 -11.71 -4.44
CA GLU A 179 33.78 -11.21 -3.70
C GLU A 179 33.41 -10.25 -2.56
N ASN A 180 32.32 -9.50 -2.70
CA ASN A 180 31.89 -8.52 -1.69
C ASN A 180 30.37 -8.47 -1.46
N PRO A 181 29.81 -9.44 -0.71
CA PRO A 181 28.36 -9.57 -0.50
C PRO A 181 27.70 -8.40 0.25
N TRP A 182 28.48 -7.52 0.85
CA TRP A 182 28.00 -6.33 1.57
C TRP A 182 27.65 -5.16 0.65
N HIS A 183 28.08 -5.20 -0.62
CA HIS A 183 27.86 -4.14 -1.60
C HIS A 183 26.82 -4.48 -2.67
N VAL A 184 26.06 -5.56 -2.45
CA VAL A 184 24.99 -5.97 -3.34
C VAL A 184 23.86 -4.93 -3.26
N PRO A 185 23.56 -4.22 -4.36
CA PRO A 185 22.46 -3.27 -4.37
C PRO A 185 21.14 -4.03 -4.22
N PRO A 186 20.14 -3.49 -3.48
CA PRO A 186 18.80 -4.04 -3.49
C PRO A 186 18.23 -3.98 -4.91
N ARG A 187 17.29 -4.88 -5.22
CA ARG A 187 16.65 -4.91 -6.54
C ARG A 187 15.95 -3.60 -6.87
N ASP A 188 15.23 -3.01 -5.91
CA ASP A 188 14.63 -1.69 -6.05
C ASP A 188 15.47 -0.63 -5.32
N PRO A 189 16.05 0.36 -6.01
CA PRO A 189 16.83 1.44 -5.39
C PRO A 189 15.98 2.34 -4.47
N LEU A 190 14.65 2.25 -4.51
CA LEU A 190 13.78 2.89 -3.51
C LEU A 190 13.86 2.23 -2.12
N ASP A 191 14.51 1.06 -2.00
CA ASP A 191 14.68 0.32 -0.74
C ASP A 191 15.95 0.73 0.03
N GLU A 192 16.86 1.49 -0.60
CA GLU A 192 18.04 2.04 0.08
C GLU A 192 17.68 3.19 1.04
N GLU A 193 16.61 3.93 0.76
CA GLU A 193 16.03 4.84 1.74
C GLU A 193 15.21 3.99 2.70
N GLY A 194 15.76 3.70 3.88
CA GLY A 194 15.03 3.16 5.04
C GLY A 194 13.92 4.10 5.55
N GLY A 195 13.14 4.67 4.64
CA GLY A 195 11.83 5.24 4.89
C GLY A 195 10.92 4.09 5.25
N ASP A 196 10.64 4.01 6.55
CA ASP A 196 9.52 3.31 7.16
C ASP A 196 8.39 3.01 6.14
N ARG A 197 8.41 1.78 5.58
CA ARG A 197 7.35 1.23 4.71
C ARG A 197 6.00 1.09 5.44
N SER A 198 5.88 1.62 6.66
CA SER A 198 4.59 1.90 7.32
C SER A 198 3.63 2.71 6.44
N SER A 199 4.14 3.44 5.44
CA SER A 199 3.33 4.15 4.46
C SER A 199 2.76 3.28 3.31
N SER A 200 3.45 2.20 2.91
CA SER A 200 2.95 1.21 1.94
C SER A 200 1.91 0.28 2.58
N GLY A 201 2.09 -0.06 3.87
CA GLY A 201 1.16 -0.88 4.64
C GLY A 201 -0.20 -0.23 4.93
N LEU A 202 -0.38 1.07 4.64
CA LEU A 202 -1.68 1.75 4.75
C LEU A 202 -2.65 1.37 3.62
N LEU A 203 -2.12 0.84 2.51
CA LEU A 203 -2.89 0.43 1.33
C LEU A 203 -2.94 -1.09 1.14
N ASP A 204 -2.34 -1.85 2.04
CA ASP A 204 -2.42 -3.31 2.07
C ASP A 204 -3.85 -3.72 2.49
N PRO A 205 -4.62 -4.37 1.59
CA PRO A 205 -6.00 -4.75 1.86
C PRO A 205 -6.12 -5.83 2.94
N ASP A 206 -5.08 -6.63 3.15
CA ASP A 206 -5.12 -7.82 4.00
C ASP A 206 -4.71 -7.54 5.45
N ARG A 207 -4.25 -6.31 5.73
CA ARG A 207 -3.86 -5.89 7.07
C ARG A 207 -5.07 -5.76 8.01
N PRO A 208 -4.97 -6.27 9.26
CA PRO A 208 -5.92 -5.94 10.32
C PRO A 208 -6.03 -4.43 10.52
N GLY A 209 -7.18 -3.84 10.19
CA GLY A 209 -7.45 -2.39 10.33
C GLY A 209 -7.48 -1.58 9.02
N ALA A 210 -7.19 -2.18 7.86
CA ALA A 210 -7.19 -1.49 6.57
C ALA A 210 -8.50 -0.75 6.27
N SER A 211 -9.63 -1.33 6.66
CA SER A 211 -10.96 -0.70 6.52
C SER A 211 -11.13 0.57 7.37
N ALA A 212 -10.55 0.61 8.57
CA ALA A 212 -10.58 1.80 9.43
C ALA A 212 -9.68 2.91 8.87
N ASP A 213 -8.50 2.56 8.36
CA ASP A 213 -7.57 3.53 7.76
C ASP A 213 -8.13 4.16 6.47
N ALA A 214 -8.77 3.36 5.61
CA ALA A 214 -9.49 3.86 4.45
C ALA A 214 -10.64 4.80 4.85
N GLY A 215 -11.41 4.43 5.88
CA GLY A 215 -12.45 5.29 6.46
C GLY A 215 -11.88 6.62 6.95
N LEU A 216 -10.75 6.58 7.67
CA LEU A 216 -10.08 7.75 8.23
C LEU A 216 -9.62 8.71 7.12
N LEU A 217 -9.03 8.20 6.03
CA LEU A 217 -8.61 9.01 4.89
C LEU A 217 -9.79 9.70 4.21
N VAL A 218 -10.83 8.93 3.86
CA VAL A 218 -12.04 9.45 3.20
C VAL A 218 -12.72 10.50 4.10
N GLY A 219 -12.85 10.20 5.40
CA GLY A 219 -13.38 11.12 6.40
C GLY A 219 -12.55 12.41 6.49
N THR A 220 -11.22 12.29 6.56
CA THR A 220 -10.31 13.43 6.67
C THR A 220 -10.44 14.39 5.48
N VAL A 221 -10.47 13.85 4.26
CA VAL A 221 -10.67 14.66 3.04
C VAL A 221 -12.04 15.34 3.06
N GLY A 222 -13.11 14.60 3.37
CA GLY A 222 -14.46 15.15 3.47
C GLY A 222 -14.57 16.28 4.51
N GLY A 223 -14.04 16.06 5.71
CA GLY A 223 -14.07 17.02 6.81
C GLY A 223 -13.27 18.29 6.50
N ALA A 224 -12.10 18.14 5.86
CA ALA A 224 -11.29 19.27 5.43
C ALA A 224 -11.99 20.16 4.40
N LEU A 225 -12.64 19.54 3.40
CA LEU A 225 -13.40 20.26 2.37
C LEU A 225 -14.59 21.04 2.95
N ILE A 226 -15.31 20.47 3.93
CA ILE A 226 -16.41 21.14 4.62
C ILE A 226 -15.93 22.42 5.31
N ILE A 227 -14.83 22.34 6.08
CA ILE A 227 -14.30 23.52 6.77
C ILE A 227 -13.78 24.57 5.78
N LEU A 228 -13.08 24.17 4.73
CA LEU A 228 -12.62 25.08 3.67
C LEU A 228 -13.79 25.83 3.02
N ALA A 229 -14.90 25.13 2.74
CA ALA A 229 -16.11 25.74 2.21
C ALA A 229 -16.71 26.77 3.18
N VAL A 230 -16.89 26.39 4.45
CA VAL A 230 -17.45 27.26 5.50
C VAL A 230 -16.61 28.52 5.68
N VAL A 231 -15.28 28.39 5.75
CA VAL A 231 -14.37 29.53 5.90
C VAL A 231 -14.48 30.45 4.68
N ARG A 232 -14.49 29.89 3.45
CA ARG A 232 -14.58 30.67 2.22
C ARG A 232 -15.89 31.46 2.12
N VAL A 233 -17.01 30.84 2.48
CA VAL A 233 -18.33 31.52 2.59
C VAL A 233 -18.28 32.64 3.61
N ARG A 234 -17.70 32.39 4.79
CA ARG A 234 -17.60 33.40 5.86
C ARG A 234 -16.76 34.60 5.42
N VAL A 235 -15.65 34.37 4.71
CA VAL A 235 -14.79 35.43 4.15
C VAL A 235 -15.53 36.23 3.08
N LEU A 236 -16.22 35.57 2.15
CA LEU A 236 -17.02 36.23 1.12
C LEU A 236 -18.13 37.08 1.73
N ARG A 237 -18.90 36.52 2.69
CA ARG A 237 -19.98 37.23 3.39
C ARG A 237 -19.46 38.46 4.16
N ARG A 238 -18.27 38.37 4.77
CA ARG A 238 -17.63 39.51 5.46
C ARG A 238 -17.19 40.61 4.49
N ARG A 239 -16.57 40.26 3.36
CA ARG A 239 -16.23 41.24 2.30
C ARG A 239 -17.47 41.90 1.73
N TYR A 240 -18.56 41.13 1.67
CA TYR A 240 -19.80 41.59 1.08
C TYR A 240 -20.64 42.50 1.98
N ARG A 241 -20.68 42.25 3.29
CA ARG A 241 -21.28 43.23 4.23
C ARG A 241 -20.62 44.62 4.16
N ALA A 242 -19.41 44.72 3.63
CA ALA A 242 -18.72 45.99 3.37
C ALA A 242 -19.07 46.62 2.00
N SER A 243 -19.69 45.86 1.09
CA SER A 243 -20.03 46.24 -0.29
C SER A 243 -21.53 46.02 -0.47
N LYS A 244 -22.36 47.06 -0.24
CA LYS A 244 -23.85 47.02 -0.27
C LYS A 244 -24.47 46.64 -1.63
N GLU A 245 -24.11 45.51 -2.21
CA GLU A 245 -24.85 44.90 -3.33
C GLU A 245 -25.54 43.63 -2.81
N ASP A 246 -26.42 42.99 -3.60
CA ASP A 246 -26.96 41.64 -3.32
C ASP A 246 -26.37 40.56 -4.24
N LEU A 247 -25.95 39.41 -3.69
CA LEU A 247 -25.21 38.39 -4.43
C LEU A 247 -26.12 37.20 -4.79
N PRO A 248 -26.56 37.05 -6.05
CA PRO A 248 -27.15 35.81 -6.52
C PRO A 248 -26.02 34.79 -6.72
N GLY A 249 -26.12 33.60 -6.11
CA GLY A 249 -25.26 32.46 -6.43
C GLY A 249 -24.35 31.92 -5.33
N THR A 250 -24.28 32.54 -4.15
CA THR A 250 -23.47 32.01 -3.04
C THR A 250 -23.93 30.62 -2.57
N GLY A 251 -25.24 30.34 -2.67
CA GLY A 251 -25.80 29.02 -2.36
C GLY A 251 -25.38 27.93 -3.36
N ALA A 252 -25.19 28.28 -4.63
CA ALA A 252 -24.81 27.32 -5.68
C ALA A 252 -23.38 26.81 -5.50
N VAL A 253 -22.45 27.66 -5.08
CA VAL A 253 -21.05 27.28 -4.83
C VAL A 253 -20.94 26.37 -3.60
N VAL A 254 -21.73 26.65 -2.54
CA VAL A 254 -21.77 25.81 -1.34
C VAL A 254 -22.41 24.46 -1.64
N GLY A 255 -23.51 24.46 -2.40
CA GLY A 255 -24.15 23.24 -2.87
C GLY A 255 -23.20 22.37 -3.71
N ALA A 256 -22.47 22.98 -4.65
CA ALA A 256 -21.52 22.26 -5.49
C ALA A 256 -20.36 21.63 -4.69
N VAL A 257 -19.82 22.32 -3.68
CA VAL A 257 -18.73 21.78 -2.84
C VAL A 257 -19.25 20.67 -1.90
N ALA A 258 -20.46 20.82 -1.36
CA ALA A 258 -21.08 19.76 -0.55
C ALA A 258 -21.38 18.51 -1.39
N VAL A 259 -21.89 18.69 -2.62
CA VAL A 259 -22.12 17.58 -3.56
C VAL A 259 -20.80 16.93 -3.98
N ALA A 260 -19.75 17.70 -4.26
CA ALA A 260 -18.43 17.15 -4.57
C ALA A 260 -17.82 16.37 -3.40
N ALA A 261 -18.02 16.83 -2.15
CA ALA A 261 -17.59 16.09 -0.96
C ALA A 261 -18.38 14.78 -0.78
N VAL A 262 -19.70 14.80 -1.00
CA VAL A 262 -20.54 13.59 -0.94
C VAL A 262 -20.17 12.60 -2.05
N LEU A 263 -19.91 13.08 -3.27
CA LEU A 263 -19.45 12.25 -4.38
C LEU A 263 -18.05 11.68 -4.15
N ALA A 264 -17.14 12.44 -3.55
CA ALA A 264 -15.81 11.94 -3.18
C ALA A 264 -15.89 10.87 -2.07
N ILE A 265 -16.78 11.04 -1.09
CA ILE A 265 -17.03 10.03 -0.06
C ILE A 265 -17.65 8.77 -0.66
N GLY A 266 -18.65 8.92 -1.55
CA GLY A 266 -19.31 7.80 -2.22
C GLY A 266 -18.40 7.05 -3.18
N ALA A 267 -17.59 7.77 -3.98
CA ALA A 267 -16.60 7.19 -4.87
C ALA A 267 -15.50 6.48 -4.08
N GLY A 268 -14.99 7.10 -2.99
CA GLY A 268 -13.99 6.50 -2.11
C GLY A 268 -14.48 5.19 -1.49
N ALA A 269 -15.71 5.16 -0.95
CA ALA A 269 -16.31 3.95 -0.41
C ALA A 269 -16.50 2.84 -1.46
N ALA A 270 -16.89 3.20 -2.69
CA ALA A 270 -17.05 2.24 -3.79
C ALA A 270 -15.71 1.71 -4.30
N THR A 271 -14.69 2.57 -4.39
CA THR A 271 -13.35 2.15 -4.83
C THR A 271 -12.61 1.38 -3.75
N SER A 272 -12.81 1.68 -2.46
CA SER A 272 -12.24 0.87 -1.38
C SER A 272 -12.83 -0.54 -1.37
N GLY A 273 -14.13 -0.71 -1.63
CA GLY A 273 -14.72 -2.05 -1.82
C GLY A 273 -14.13 -2.82 -3.01
N ALA A 274 -13.74 -2.13 -4.08
CA ALA A 274 -13.14 -2.74 -5.28
C ALA A 274 -11.63 -2.98 -5.17
N VAL A 275 -10.90 -2.15 -4.41
CA VAL A 275 -9.45 -2.28 -4.17
C VAL A 275 -9.15 -3.30 -3.07
N LEU A 276 -10.02 -3.41 -2.06
CA LEU A 276 -9.97 -4.46 -1.03
C LEU A 276 -10.48 -5.83 -1.54
N GLY A 277 -10.99 -5.89 -2.78
CA GLY A 277 -11.48 -7.12 -3.42
C GLY A 277 -10.52 -7.65 -4.50
N ARG A 278 -9.24 -7.27 -4.46
CA ARG A 278 -8.30 -7.66 -5.52
C ARG A 278 -7.76 -9.08 -5.29
N SER A 279 -8.22 -9.93 -6.20
CA SER A 279 -7.67 -11.22 -6.68
C SER A 279 -7.58 -12.37 -5.68
N GLU A 280 -8.71 -13.05 -5.49
CA GLU A 280 -8.70 -14.51 -5.60
C GLU A 280 -9.33 -14.89 -6.95
N ASN A 281 -8.82 -15.95 -7.56
CA ASN A 281 -9.39 -16.54 -8.78
C ASN A 281 -10.89 -16.87 -8.51
N PRO A 282 -11.87 -16.37 -9.29
CA PRO A 282 -13.29 -16.67 -9.06
C PRO A 282 -13.61 -18.18 -9.06
N ALA A 283 -12.71 -19.00 -9.61
CA ALA A 283 -12.77 -20.46 -9.50
C ALA A 283 -12.39 -21.00 -8.11
N SER A 284 -11.42 -20.41 -7.40
CA SER A 284 -11.05 -20.83 -6.03
C SER A 284 -12.14 -20.48 -5.03
N VAL A 285 -12.74 -19.28 -5.13
CA VAL A 285 -13.87 -18.86 -4.29
C VAL A 285 -15.09 -19.77 -4.47
N ARG A 286 -15.40 -20.17 -5.72
CA ARG A 286 -16.49 -21.10 -6.01
C ARG A 286 -16.23 -22.49 -5.41
N ARG A 287 -14.96 -22.95 -5.45
CA ARG A 287 -14.53 -24.21 -4.84
C ARG A 287 -14.64 -24.16 -3.31
N LEU A 288 -14.21 -23.08 -2.65
CA LEU A 288 -14.38 -22.89 -1.21
C LEU A 288 -15.85 -22.84 -0.77
N SER A 289 -16.74 -22.31 -1.62
CA SER A 289 -18.16 -22.17 -1.31
C SER A 289 -18.97 -23.47 -1.45
N SER A 290 -18.37 -24.52 -1.99
CA SER A 290 -19.02 -25.82 -2.19
C SER A 290 -18.20 -26.91 -1.51
N PRO A 291 -18.81 -27.98 -0.98
CA PRO A 291 -18.04 -29.14 -0.51
C PRO A 291 -17.09 -29.63 -1.62
N PRO A 292 -15.84 -30.05 -1.31
CA PRO A 292 -15.24 -30.25 0.02
C PRO A 292 -14.63 -28.99 0.70
N HIS A 293 -14.94 -27.78 0.24
CA HIS A 293 -14.52 -26.50 0.87
C HIS A 293 -13.01 -26.22 0.89
N VAL A 294 -12.29 -26.73 -0.12
CA VAL A 294 -10.85 -26.54 -0.32
C VAL A 294 -10.59 -25.94 -1.71
N THR A 295 -9.43 -25.30 -1.89
CA THR A 295 -9.06 -24.65 -3.16
C THR A 295 -8.63 -25.64 -4.24
N SER A 296 -8.04 -26.78 -3.85
CA SER A 296 -7.59 -27.87 -4.70
C SER A 296 -7.87 -29.23 -4.03
N THR A 297 -8.06 -30.28 -4.83
CA THR A 297 -8.25 -31.66 -4.35
C THR A 297 -7.08 -32.58 -4.63
N GLU A 298 -6.04 -32.16 -5.34
CA GLU A 298 -4.96 -33.04 -5.80
C GLU A 298 -4.28 -33.83 -4.66
N ARG A 299 -3.95 -33.14 -3.56
CA ARG A 299 -3.38 -33.79 -2.36
C ARG A 299 -4.39 -34.71 -1.67
N ILE A 300 -5.66 -34.30 -1.62
CA ILE A 300 -6.75 -35.08 -1.02
C ILE A 300 -6.98 -36.38 -1.81
N ASP A 301 -7.00 -36.29 -3.13
CA ASP A 301 -7.16 -37.42 -4.04
C ASP A 301 -5.99 -38.40 -3.87
N ARG A 302 -4.75 -37.90 -3.72
CA ARG A 302 -3.57 -38.73 -3.42
C ARG A 302 -3.64 -39.41 -2.05
N ILE A 303 -4.10 -38.71 -1.01
CA ILE A 303 -4.27 -39.31 0.33
C ILE A 303 -5.31 -40.43 0.27
N VAL A 304 -6.44 -40.17 -0.41
CA VAL A 304 -7.52 -41.14 -0.61
C VAL A 304 -7.04 -42.36 -1.39
N GLU A 305 -6.31 -42.17 -2.47
CA GLU A 305 -5.70 -43.26 -3.24
C GLU A 305 -4.67 -44.03 -2.39
N GLY A 306 -3.87 -43.30 -1.61
CA GLY A 306 -2.82 -43.84 -0.76
C GLY A 306 -3.35 -44.62 0.45
N TRP A 307 -4.59 -44.39 0.89
CA TRP A 307 -5.22 -45.28 1.86
C TRP A 307 -5.40 -46.69 1.29
N GLY A 308 -5.95 -46.83 0.08
CA GLY A 308 -6.21 -48.14 -0.52
C GLY A 308 -6.85 -49.11 0.48
N ASP A 309 -6.19 -50.24 0.74
CA ASP A 309 -6.62 -51.26 1.72
C ASP A 309 -6.08 -51.03 3.14
N THR A 310 -5.38 -49.92 3.40
CA THR A 310 -4.72 -49.63 4.69
C THR A 310 -5.36 -48.43 5.42
N PRO A 311 -5.42 -48.45 6.77
CA PRO A 311 -6.09 -47.41 7.53
C PRO A 311 -5.22 -46.16 7.75
N LEU A 312 -3.93 -46.20 7.41
CA LEU A 312 -2.98 -45.12 7.69
C LEU A 312 -2.25 -44.69 6.41
N TYR A 313 -2.46 -43.45 6.01
CA TYR A 313 -1.64 -42.77 5.01
C TYR A 313 -0.53 -41.99 5.71
N VAL A 314 0.70 -42.09 5.20
CA VAL A 314 1.84 -41.30 5.65
C VAL A 314 2.31 -40.45 4.48
N ASP A 315 2.27 -39.14 4.64
CA ASP A 315 2.66 -38.21 3.59
C ASP A 315 4.17 -38.31 3.26
N PRO A 316 4.58 -38.22 1.98
CA PRO A 316 5.99 -38.30 1.58
C PRO A 316 6.90 -37.24 2.22
N HIS A 317 6.32 -36.16 2.73
CA HIS A 317 7.05 -35.07 3.38
C HIS A 317 7.39 -35.37 4.87
N VAL A 318 6.82 -36.43 5.45
CA VAL A 318 7.11 -36.87 6.82
C VAL A 318 8.40 -37.69 6.85
N ARG A 319 9.35 -37.32 7.71
CA ARG A 319 10.58 -38.10 7.98
C ARG A 319 10.34 -39.09 9.14
N GLY A 320 10.88 -40.30 9.04
CA GLY A 320 10.86 -41.29 10.14
C GLY A 320 10.74 -42.74 9.71
N ASP A 321 10.72 -43.67 10.67
CA ASP A 321 10.52 -45.11 10.44
C ASP A 321 9.08 -45.41 10.02
N ARG A 322 8.84 -45.45 8.70
CA ARG A 322 7.52 -45.73 8.11
C ARG A 322 7.04 -47.15 8.41
N ILE A 323 7.95 -48.13 8.49
CA ILE A 323 7.62 -49.52 8.81
C ILE A 323 7.03 -49.62 10.23
N GLY A 324 7.59 -48.86 11.18
CA GLY A 324 7.05 -48.70 12.53
C GLY A 324 5.65 -48.10 12.53
N LEU A 325 5.43 -47.04 11.74
CA LEU A 325 4.14 -46.35 11.64
C LEU A 325 3.06 -47.22 10.99
N THR A 326 3.36 -47.94 9.90
CA THR A 326 2.40 -48.84 9.25
C THR A 326 1.95 -49.98 10.17
N ARG A 327 2.86 -50.51 11.02
CA ARG A 327 2.51 -51.52 12.02
C ARG A 327 1.56 -50.98 13.08
N ILE A 328 1.72 -49.71 13.49
CA ILE A 328 0.81 -49.04 14.43
C ILE A 328 -0.53 -48.75 13.76
N GLY A 329 -0.50 -48.34 12.49
CA GLY A 329 -1.69 -48.09 11.66
C GLY A 329 -2.60 -49.31 11.56
N ALA A 330 -2.06 -50.52 11.41
CA ALA A 330 -2.88 -51.75 11.35
C ALA A 330 -3.80 -51.95 12.58
N GLY A 331 -3.42 -51.43 13.75
CA GLY A 331 -4.27 -51.48 14.95
C GLY A 331 -5.52 -50.59 14.89
N LEU A 332 -5.61 -49.66 13.92
CA LEU A 332 -6.76 -48.78 13.74
C LEU A 332 -7.98 -49.48 13.12
N GLU A 333 -7.81 -50.67 12.54
CA GLU A 333 -8.90 -51.49 12.00
C GLU A 333 -9.64 -52.32 13.06
N GLU A 334 -9.09 -52.43 14.27
CA GLU A 334 -9.64 -53.30 15.33
C GLU A 334 -10.88 -52.71 16.03
N GLY A 335 -11.26 -51.47 15.71
CA GLY A 335 -12.38 -50.75 16.28
C GLY A 335 -13.76 -51.11 15.68
N THR A 336 -14.83 -50.72 16.38
CA THR A 336 -16.22 -50.94 15.93
C THR A 336 -16.59 -50.12 14.68
N VAL A 337 -15.87 -49.04 14.44
CA VAL A 337 -16.01 -48.12 13.30
C VAL A 337 -14.65 -48.04 12.60
N PRO A 338 -14.57 -48.07 11.26
CA PRO A 338 -13.32 -47.89 10.54
C PRO A 338 -12.68 -46.53 10.87
N VAL A 339 -11.41 -46.53 11.27
CA VAL A 339 -10.63 -45.30 11.48
C VAL A 339 -9.60 -45.17 10.35
N ARG A 340 -9.69 -44.07 9.60
CA ARG A 340 -8.72 -43.69 8.56
C ARG A 340 -7.90 -42.51 9.06
N ALA A 341 -6.59 -42.67 9.13
CA ALA A 341 -5.67 -41.65 9.60
C ALA A 341 -4.75 -41.19 8.46
N ALA A 342 -4.50 -39.89 8.37
CA ALA A 342 -3.53 -39.28 7.47
C ALA A 342 -2.49 -38.51 8.30
N LEU A 343 -1.24 -38.94 8.20
CA LEU A 343 -0.09 -38.32 8.81
C LEU A 343 0.52 -37.36 7.81
N VAL A 344 0.28 -36.07 7.97
CA VAL A 344 0.58 -35.06 6.95
C VAL A 344 1.39 -33.92 7.52
N VAL A 345 1.97 -33.14 6.63
CA VAL A 345 2.46 -31.81 6.98
C VAL A 345 1.45 -30.77 6.51
N GLN A 346 1.08 -29.85 7.40
CA GLN A 346 0.19 -28.77 7.06
C GLN A 346 0.89 -27.41 7.09
N HIS A 347 0.54 -26.57 6.12
CA HIS A 347 1.06 -25.21 6.01
C HIS A 347 -0.08 -24.24 5.69
N GLY A 348 0.06 -22.96 6.08
CA GLY A 348 -0.96 -21.94 5.79
C GLY A 348 -1.26 -21.75 4.30
N SER A 349 -0.32 -22.13 3.43
CA SER A 349 -0.41 -22.08 1.96
C SER A 349 -1.11 -23.29 1.34
N ASP A 350 -1.46 -24.31 2.14
CA ASP A 350 -2.08 -25.53 1.63
C ASP A 350 -3.58 -25.36 1.38
N GLU A 351 -4.20 -26.35 0.72
CA GLU A 351 -5.62 -26.32 0.34
C GLU A 351 -6.58 -26.18 1.52
N SER A 352 -6.13 -26.51 2.73
CA SER A 352 -6.87 -26.40 3.99
C SER A 352 -6.56 -25.11 4.77
N ALA A 353 -5.63 -24.28 4.27
CA ALA A 353 -5.00 -23.15 4.96
C ALA A 353 -4.34 -23.55 6.29
N GLY A 354 -3.78 -24.76 6.32
CA GLY A 354 -3.13 -25.35 7.48
C GLY A 354 -4.09 -25.65 8.63
N VAL A 355 -5.36 -25.95 8.35
CA VAL A 355 -6.37 -26.29 9.36
C VAL A 355 -6.68 -27.79 9.25
N PRO A 356 -6.32 -28.61 10.26
CA PRO A 356 -6.50 -30.07 10.18
C PRO A 356 -7.96 -30.49 10.02
N ASP A 357 -8.89 -29.84 10.70
CA ASP A 357 -10.33 -30.16 10.62
C ASP A 357 -10.90 -29.94 9.22
N VAL A 358 -10.40 -28.94 8.49
CA VAL A 358 -10.80 -28.66 7.11
C VAL A 358 -10.31 -29.77 6.19
N LEU A 359 -9.08 -30.23 6.36
CA LEU A 359 -8.55 -31.37 5.60
C LEU A 359 -9.27 -32.67 5.95
N ALA A 360 -9.55 -32.92 7.24
CA ALA A 360 -10.29 -34.11 7.69
C ALA A 360 -11.71 -34.14 7.11
N TYR A 361 -12.40 -32.99 7.11
CA TYR A 361 -13.70 -32.84 6.46
C TYR A 361 -13.62 -33.12 4.96
N ALA A 362 -12.63 -32.54 4.27
CA ALA A 362 -12.45 -32.71 2.84
C ALA A 362 -12.17 -34.17 2.45
N LEU A 363 -11.33 -34.86 3.22
CA LEU A 363 -11.05 -36.29 3.06
C LEU A 363 -12.30 -37.14 3.30
N ALA A 364 -13.03 -36.89 4.39
CA ALA A 364 -14.27 -37.59 4.70
C ALA A 364 -15.31 -37.43 3.59
N HIS A 365 -15.44 -36.21 3.05
CA HIS A 365 -16.36 -35.91 1.96
C HIS A 365 -15.95 -36.57 0.64
N THR A 366 -14.65 -36.61 0.34
CA THR A 366 -14.12 -37.14 -0.93
C THR A 366 -14.09 -38.67 -0.95
N TYR A 367 -13.71 -39.30 0.17
CA TYR A 367 -13.69 -40.76 0.30
C TYR A 367 -15.11 -41.35 0.41
N GLY A 368 -16.00 -40.70 1.16
CA GLY A 368 -17.43 -40.98 1.15
C GLY A 368 -17.90 -42.27 1.83
N GLU A 369 -17.02 -43.02 2.50
CA GLU A 369 -17.40 -44.20 3.30
C GLU A 369 -17.67 -43.84 4.76
N GLU A 370 -18.42 -44.70 5.47
CA GLU A 370 -18.66 -44.54 6.90
C GLU A 370 -17.37 -44.82 7.69
N GLY A 371 -17.02 -43.92 8.60
CA GLY A 371 -15.79 -44.01 9.37
C GLY A 371 -15.44 -42.73 10.15
N VAL A 372 -14.34 -42.81 10.87
CA VAL A 372 -13.67 -41.68 11.50
C VAL A 372 -12.44 -41.33 10.69
N TYR A 373 -12.33 -40.07 10.27
CA TYR A 373 -11.21 -39.55 9.51
C TYR A 373 -10.38 -38.65 10.42
N VAL A 374 -9.08 -38.97 10.54
CA VAL A 374 -8.16 -38.28 11.43
C VAL A 374 -7.00 -37.71 10.61
N VAL A 375 -6.74 -36.43 10.76
CA VAL A 375 -5.58 -35.75 10.18
C VAL A 375 -4.63 -35.39 11.30
N LEU A 376 -3.37 -35.80 11.20
CA LEU A 376 -2.32 -35.46 12.15
C LEU A 376 -1.27 -34.58 11.45
N ASP A 377 -1.20 -33.31 11.86
CA ASP A 377 -0.17 -32.38 11.42
C ASP A 377 1.11 -32.60 12.24
N VAL A 378 2.12 -33.24 11.61
CA VAL A 378 3.35 -33.65 12.28
C VAL A 378 4.26 -32.47 12.67
N ILE A 379 4.11 -31.31 12.01
CA ILE A 379 4.92 -30.12 12.31
C ILE A 379 4.17 -29.22 13.29
N GLY A 380 2.89 -28.95 13.03
CA GLY A 380 2.10 -28.08 13.90
C GLY A 380 1.65 -28.76 15.20
N GLY A 381 1.71 -30.10 15.29
CA GLY A 381 1.24 -30.86 16.44
C GLY A 381 -0.27 -30.72 16.66
N ARG A 382 -1.03 -30.54 15.57
CA ARG A 382 -2.48 -30.33 15.59
C ARG A 382 -3.18 -31.51 14.96
N VAL A 383 -4.45 -31.70 15.35
CA VAL A 383 -5.22 -32.85 14.92
C VAL A 383 -6.59 -32.39 14.46
N GLY A 384 -7.01 -32.95 13.34
CA GLY A 384 -8.31 -32.71 12.76
C GLY A 384 -9.12 -33.98 12.74
N THR A 385 -10.43 -33.87 12.95
CA THR A 385 -11.32 -35.04 12.92
C THR A 385 -12.60 -34.77 12.14
N ALA A 386 -13.03 -35.76 11.38
CA ALA A 386 -14.35 -35.77 10.75
C ALA A 386 -15.00 -37.14 10.93
N PHE A 387 -16.32 -37.12 11.10
CA PHE A 387 -17.12 -38.31 11.38
C PHE A 387 -18.17 -38.50 10.29
N VAL A 388 -18.26 -39.69 9.72
CA VAL A 388 -19.27 -40.08 8.74
C VAL A 388 -19.88 -41.39 9.21
N GLY A 389 -21.20 -41.42 9.45
CA GLY A 389 -21.85 -42.65 9.90
C GLY A 389 -21.39 -43.12 11.30
N ALA A 390 -20.79 -42.25 12.10
CA ALA A 390 -20.17 -42.59 13.38
C ALA A 390 -20.40 -41.49 14.43
N ARG A 391 -20.78 -41.88 15.66
CA ARG A 391 -21.00 -40.95 16.77
C ARG A 391 -20.00 -41.17 17.89
N PRO A 392 -19.17 -40.17 18.25
CA PRO A 392 -18.37 -40.24 19.46
C PRO A 392 -19.30 -40.25 20.69
N THR A 393 -19.04 -41.14 21.65
CA THR A 393 -19.88 -41.34 22.84
C THR A 393 -19.47 -40.46 24.03
N GLY A 394 -18.28 -39.84 24.01
CA GLY A 394 -17.79 -38.91 25.03
C GLY A 394 -18.21 -37.45 24.81
N GLU A 395 -18.42 -36.70 25.90
CA GLU A 395 -18.57 -35.23 25.86
C GLU A 395 -17.21 -34.56 25.63
N GLY A 396 -17.06 -33.83 24.52
CA GLY A 396 -15.90 -32.98 24.26
C GLY A 396 -14.62 -33.78 23.99
N PHE A 397 -14.49 -34.32 22.79
CA PHE A 397 -13.21 -34.85 22.32
C PHE A 397 -12.24 -33.69 22.09
N ASP A 398 -11.32 -33.48 23.05
CA ASP A 398 -10.17 -32.58 22.93
C ASP A 398 -8.91 -33.44 23.05
N TRP A 399 -8.56 -34.10 21.95
CA TRP A 399 -7.29 -34.83 21.85
C TRP A 399 -6.24 -33.90 21.24
N SER A 400 -5.39 -33.35 22.11
CA SER A 400 -4.21 -32.60 21.71
C SER A 400 -2.98 -33.51 21.92
N PRO A 401 -2.30 -33.97 20.86
CA PRO A 401 -1.08 -34.75 21.02
C PRO A 401 -0.02 -33.86 21.70
N PRO A 402 0.91 -34.45 22.46
CA PRO A 402 2.08 -33.70 22.92
C PRO A 402 2.77 -33.11 21.68
N ARG A 403 3.10 -31.80 21.72
CA ARG A 403 3.81 -31.15 20.62
C ARG A 403 5.02 -32.00 20.27
N PRO A 404 5.14 -32.49 19.02
CA PRO A 404 6.29 -33.28 18.62
C PRO A 404 7.51 -32.36 18.74
N SER A 405 8.24 -32.54 19.83
CA SER A 405 9.55 -31.91 20.06
C SER A 405 10.67 -32.79 19.49
N ASP A 406 10.28 -33.90 18.86
CA ASP A 406 11.15 -34.97 18.42
C ASP A 406 10.96 -35.22 16.92
N PRO A 407 11.95 -34.85 16.08
CA PRO A 407 11.97 -35.18 14.65
C PRO A 407 12.17 -36.69 14.39
N ASP A 408 12.46 -37.51 15.41
CA ASP A 408 12.75 -38.94 15.26
C ASP A 408 11.48 -39.83 15.29
N GLY A 409 10.28 -39.24 15.37
CA GLY A 409 9.00 -39.95 15.16
C GLY A 409 8.48 -40.78 16.33
N VAL A 410 9.17 -40.83 17.48
CA VAL A 410 8.75 -41.60 18.66
C VAL A 410 7.47 -41.02 19.28
N ALA A 411 7.40 -39.69 19.43
CA ALA A 411 6.19 -39.01 19.92
C ALA A 411 4.98 -39.19 18.98
N LEU A 412 5.24 -39.43 17.69
CA LEU A 412 4.23 -39.62 16.66
C LEU A 412 3.60 -41.02 16.74
N ALA A 413 4.43 -42.05 16.99
CA ALA A 413 4.00 -43.41 17.24
C ALA A 413 3.14 -43.53 18.51
N GLU A 414 3.52 -42.85 19.61
CA GLU A 414 2.71 -42.80 20.84
C GLU A 414 1.37 -42.09 20.62
N SER A 415 1.37 -41.02 19.81
CA SER A 415 0.16 -40.28 19.45
C SER A 415 -0.81 -41.15 18.62
N LEU A 416 -0.31 -41.91 17.65
CA LEU A 416 -1.13 -42.86 16.88
C LEU A 416 -1.72 -43.98 17.74
N HIS A 417 -0.98 -44.48 18.73
CA HIS A 417 -1.50 -45.51 19.64
C HIS A 417 -2.65 -44.97 20.52
N GLY A 418 -2.53 -43.72 20.97
CA GLY A 418 -3.60 -43.04 21.72
C GLY A 418 -4.89 -42.81 20.92
N LEU A 419 -4.83 -42.77 19.58
CA LEU A 419 -6.01 -42.61 18.74
C LEU A 419 -6.93 -43.84 18.76
N ALA A 420 -6.35 -45.05 18.72
CA ALA A 420 -7.14 -46.29 18.76
C ALA A 420 -7.94 -46.38 20.07
N ASP A 421 -7.30 -46.04 21.19
CA ASP A 421 -7.95 -45.97 22.51
C ASP A 421 -9.02 -44.87 22.55
N ALA A 422 -8.74 -43.70 21.97
CA ALA A 422 -9.66 -42.56 22.01
C ALA A 422 -10.93 -42.76 21.16
N PHE A 423 -10.85 -43.57 20.10
CA PHE A 423 -12.00 -43.89 19.24
C PHE A 423 -12.63 -45.27 19.52
N GLY A 424 -12.09 -46.06 20.44
CA GLY A 424 -12.60 -47.39 20.78
C GLY A 424 -14.07 -47.42 21.22
N ASP A 425 -14.56 -46.33 21.82
CA ASP A 425 -15.96 -46.18 22.28
C ASP A 425 -16.89 -45.55 21.22
N THR A 426 -16.41 -45.29 20.01
CA THR A 426 -17.23 -44.72 18.91
C THR A 426 -18.24 -45.74 18.41
N VAL A 427 -19.50 -45.32 18.26
CA VAL A 427 -20.60 -46.20 17.85
C VAL A 427 -21.06 -45.84 16.44
N PRO A 428 -21.36 -46.82 15.56
CA PRO A 428 -21.97 -46.55 14.26
C PRO A 428 -23.31 -45.80 14.41
N ASP A 429 -23.46 -44.72 13.66
CA ASP A 429 -24.68 -43.92 13.55
C ASP A 429 -24.80 -43.36 12.13
N PRO A 430 -25.56 -44.00 11.22
CA PRO A 430 -25.64 -43.62 9.81
C PRO A 430 -26.33 -42.27 9.59
N THR A 431 -26.87 -41.65 10.64
CA THR A 431 -27.48 -40.31 10.55
C THR A 431 -26.46 -39.18 10.73
N VAL A 432 -25.22 -39.51 11.10
CA VAL A 432 -24.14 -38.52 11.27
C VAL A 432 -23.50 -38.22 9.92
N GLU A 433 -23.76 -37.02 9.42
CA GLU A 433 -23.02 -36.43 8.30
C GLU A 433 -21.79 -35.66 8.82
N PRO A 434 -20.71 -35.55 8.01
CA PRO A 434 -19.55 -34.78 8.39
C PRO A 434 -19.94 -33.32 8.61
N ARG A 435 -19.59 -32.80 9.78
CA ARG A 435 -19.89 -31.41 10.16
C ARG A 435 -18.92 -30.47 9.46
N VAL A 436 -19.45 -29.44 8.80
CA VAL A 436 -18.64 -28.36 8.22
C VAL A 436 -17.85 -27.66 9.35
N PRO A 437 -16.52 -27.58 9.26
CA PRO A 437 -15.71 -26.89 10.27
C PRO A 437 -16.07 -25.39 10.37
N PRO A 438 -16.13 -24.80 11.58
CA PRO A 438 -16.39 -23.37 11.75
C PRO A 438 -15.45 -22.45 10.96
N GLU A 439 -14.20 -22.89 10.75
CA GLU A 439 -13.17 -22.17 9.99
C GLU A 439 -13.55 -22.02 8.52
N VAL A 440 -14.30 -22.97 7.95
CA VAL A 440 -14.85 -22.86 6.58
C VAL A 440 -15.90 -21.76 6.54
N GLU A 441 -16.83 -21.73 7.50
CA GLU A 441 -17.86 -20.71 7.58
C GLU A 441 -17.24 -19.31 7.74
N GLU A 442 -16.20 -19.18 8.57
CA GLU A 442 -15.47 -17.93 8.75
C GLU A 442 -14.70 -17.52 7.48
N ARG A 443 -14.14 -18.48 6.74
CA ARG A 443 -13.42 -18.23 5.47
C ARG A 443 -14.36 -17.80 4.35
N ILE A 444 -15.49 -18.48 4.19
CA ILE A 444 -16.55 -18.06 3.25
C ILE A 444 -17.06 -16.67 3.65
N ALA A 445 -17.28 -16.43 4.95
CA ALA A 445 -17.69 -15.12 5.46
C ALA A 445 -16.62 -14.02 5.27
N ARG A 446 -15.35 -14.39 5.04
CA ARG A 446 -14.19 -13.50 4.74
C ARG A 446 -13.83 -13.38 3.25
N SER A 447 -14.35 -14.23 2.37
CA SER A 447 -14.08 -14.18 0.91
C SER A 447 -14.55 -12.86 0.24
N PRO A 448 -13.75 -12.27 -0.67
CA PRO A 448 -14.00 -10.93 -1.26
C PRO A 448 -15.21 -10.82 -2.21
N ASP A 449 -15.78 -11.94 -2.68
CA ASP A 449 -16.92 -11.94 -3.63
C ASP A 449 -18.29 -11.65 -3.01
N VAL A 450 -18.39 -11.61 -1.67
CA VAL A 450 -19.56 -11.03 -1.02
C VAL A 450 -19.35 -9.51 -1.03
N PRO A 451 -20.19 -8.70 -1.69
CA PRO A 451 -20.07 -7.25 -1.65
C PRO A 451 -20.22 -6.80 -0.20
N ARG A 452 -19.09 -6.68 0.52
CA ARG A 452 -19.10 -6.12 1.86
C ARG A 452 -19.32 -4.63 1.66
N GLY A 453 -20.49 -4.17 2.08
CA GLY A 453 -20.62 -2.77 2.46
C GLY A 453 -19.50 -2.42 3.45
N PRO A 454 -19.10 -1.14 3.56
CA PRO A 454 -18.01 -0.73 4.44
C PRO A 454 -18.22 -1.35 5.82
N GLY A 455 -17.28 -2.19 6.25
CA GLY A 455 -17.37 -2.93 7.52
C GLY A 455 -17.54 -1.97 8.71
N PRO A 456 -17.98 -2.46 9.88
CA PRO A 456 -18.24 -1.61 11.04
C PRO A 456 -17.05 -0.70 11.41
N GLY A 457 -15.81 -1.21 11.29
CA GLY A 457 -14.58 -0.42 11.53
C GLY A 457 -14.35 0.73 10.55
N PHE A 458 -14.82 0.64 9.29
CA PHE A 458 -14.74 1.75 8.34
C PHE A 458 -15.56 2.95 8.82
N LEU A 459 -16.77 2.70 9.35
CA LEU A 459 -17.64 3.78 9.81
C LEU A 459 -17.23 4.29 11.19
N SER A 460 -17.14 3.40 12.20
CA SER A 460 -16.94 3.80 13.59
C SER A 460 -15.51 4.25 13.87
N ASP A 461 -14.53 3.49 13.37
CA ASP A 461 -13.13 3.64 13.78
C ASP A 461 -12.35 4.53 12.81
N GLY A 462 -12.80 4.61 11.56
CA GLY A 462 -12.21 5.44 10.50
C GLY A 462 -12.97 6.71 10.15
N LEU A 463 -14.11 6.56 9.47
CA LEU A 463 -14.82 7.64 8.80
C LEU A 463 -15.27 8.73 9.75
N LEU A 464 -15.90 8.38 10.87
CA LEU A 464 -16.38 9.35 11.85
C LEU A 464 -15.24 10.20 12.47
N PRO A 465 -14.15 9.61 13.01
CA PRO A 465 -13.04 10.41 13.52
C PRO A 465 -12.35 11.21 12.41
N GLY A 466 -12.21 10.67 11.20
CA GLY A 466 -11.69 11.40 10.05
C GLY A 466 -12.55 12.62 9.69
N LEU A 467 -13.87 12.45 9.60
CA LEU A 467 -14.82 13.47 9.17
C LEU A 467 -15.04 14.58 10.21
N PHE A 468 -15.06 14.22 11.50
CA PHE A 468 -15.44 15.15 12.57
C PHE A 468 -14.27 15.66 13.41
N VAL A 469 -13.10 15.01 13.38
CA VAL A 469 -11.94 15.41 14.19
C VAL A 469 -10.76 15.78 13.29
N VAL A 470 -10.19 14.82 12.57
CA VAL A 470 -8.93 15.02 11.84
C VAL A 470 -9.09 15.96 10.64
N GLY A 471 -10.09 15.69 9.80
CA GLY A 471 -10.41 16.51 8.63
C GLY A 471 -10.69 17.98 8.97
N PRO A 472 -11.55 18.29 9.95
CA PRO A 472 -11.81 19.65 10.35
C PRO A 472 -10.57 20.39 10.88
N LEU A 473 -9.70 19.72 11.63
CA LEU A 473 -8.42 20.29 12.09
C LEU A 473 -7.50 20.63 10.91
N LEU A 474 -7.37 19.70 9.95
CA LEU A 474 -6.59 19.93 8.74
C LEU A 474 -7.16 21.08 7.90
N GLY A 475 -8.48 21.10 7.68
CA GLY A 475 -9.17 22.16 6.95
C GLY A 475 -9.02 23.53 7.62
N ALA A 476 -9.04 23.58 8.96
CA ALA A 476 -8.78 24.79 9.74
C ALA A 476 -7.32 25.26 9.61
N ALA A 477 -6.35 24.34 9.67
CA ALA A 477 -4.93 24.65 9.49
C ALA A 477 -4.63 25.21 8.10
N LEU A 478 -5.13 24.55 7.04
CA LEU A 478 -5.00 25.01 5.65
C LEU A 478 -5.67 26.38 5.44
N SER A 479 -6.86 26.58 6.02
CA SER A 479 -7.56 27.87 5.99
C SER A 479 -6.76 28.98 6.69
N ALA A 480 -6.19 28.69 7.86
CA ALA A 480 -5.37 29.63 8.61
C ALA A 480 -4.09 29.99 7.85
N ALA A 481 -3.39 28.99 7.28
CA ALA A 481 -2.22 29.19 6.45
C ALA A 481 -2.53 30.07 5.23
N HIS A 482 -3.63 29.82 4.52
CA HIS A 482 -4.05 30.65 3.39
C HIS A 482 -4.37 32.10 3.81
N LEU A 483 -5.11 32.29 4.90
CA LEU A 483 -5.43 33.63 5.42
C LEU A 483 -4.20 34.39 5.91
N PHE A 484 -3.25 33.70 6.54
CA PHE A 484 -2.01 34.29 7.03
C PHE A 484 -1.06 34.61 5.87
N GLY A 485 -0.88 33.68 4.93
CA GLY A 485 -0.08 33.88 3.72
C GLY A 485 -0.61 35.03 2.84
N THR A 486 -1.93 35.10 2.61
CA THR A 486 -2.52 36.21 1.84
C THR A 486 -2.36 37.57 2.54
N ARG A 487 -2.38 37.62 3.88
CA ARG A 487 -2.09 38.85 4.63
C ARG A 487 -0.61 39.25 4.53
N LEU A 488 0.31 38.30 4.63
CA LEU A 488 1.75 38.52 4.47
C LEU A 488 2.10 38.99 3.06
N VAL A 489 1.60 38.32 2.02
CA VAL A 489 1.82 38.71 0.62
C VAL A 489 1.23 40.09 0.32
N ARG A 490 0.02 40.40 0.80
CA ARG A 490 -0.55 41.75 0.65
C ARG A 490 0.24 42.83 1.38
N ARG A 491 0.96 42.48 2.46
CA ARG A 491 1.84 43.39 3.20
C ARG A 491 3.22 43.56 2.55
N ALA A 492 3.65 42.63 1.70
CA ALA A 492 5.01 42.59 1.13
C ALA A 492 5.09 42.89 -0.37
N VAL A 493 3.97 42.88 -1.11
CA VAL A 493 3.99 43.17 -2.56
C VAL A 493 4.00 44.69 -2.79
N PRO A 494 5.06 45.26 -3.39
CA PRO A 494 5.08 46.67 -3.76
C PRO A 494 3.96 46.99 -4.76
N ILE A 495 3.36 48.17 -4.64
CA ILE A 495 2.39 48.61 -5.67
C ILE A 495 3.13 48.68 -7.00
N ARG A 496 2.66 47.93 -8.01
CA ARG A 496 3.27 47.93 -9.35
C ARG A 496 3.20 49.33 -9.96
N GLY A 497 4.35 49.92 -10.32
CA GLY A 497 4.47 51.28 -10.89
C GLY A 497 3.51 51.62 -12.04
N ARG A 498 3.13 50.65 -12.90
CA ARG A 498 2.13 50.87 -13.97
C ARG A 498 0.76 51.34 -13.43
N ARG A 499 0.34 50.89 -12.25
CA ARG A 499 -0.94 51.32 -11.64
C ARG A 499 -0.82 52.71 -11.01
N LEU A 500 0.34 53.04 -10.43
CA LEU A 500 0.60 54.36 -9.86
C LEU A 500 0.62 55.44 -10.94
N ARG A 501 1.26 55.19 -12.08
CA ARG A 501 1.30 56.16 -13.18
C ARG A 501 -0.10 56.51 -13.70
N ALA A 502 -0.89 55.49 -14.01
CA ALA A 502 -2.27 55.71 -14.47
C ALA A 502 -3.14 56.43 -13.42
N GLN A 503 -2.88 56.21 -12.14
CA GLN A 503 -3.58 56.92 -11.06
C GLN A 503 -3.10 58.38 -10.93
N ALA A 504 -1.79 58.62 -11.00
CA ALA A 504 -1.21 59.96 -10.98
C ALA A 504 -1.74 60.83 -12.12
N GLU A 505 -1.76 60.30 -13.35
CA GLU A 505 -2.31 60.99 -14.52
C GLU A 505 -3.80 61.33 -14.35
N ARG A 506 -4.59 60.40 -13.80
CA ARG A 506 -6.01 60.64 -13.53
C ARG A 506 -6.24 61.72 -12.48
N GLU A 507 -5.48 61.71 -11.39
CA GLU A 507 -5.63 62.69 -10.32
C GLU A 507 -5.10 64.07 -10.75
N ALA A 508 -4.01 64.13 -11.51
CA ALA A 508 -3.50 65.36 -12.09
C ALA A 508 -4.52 66.00 -13.07
N ARG A 509 -5.17 65.19 -13.91
CA ARG A 509 -6.24 65.68 -14.81
C ARG A 509 -7.42 66.25 -14.03
N ARG A 510 -7.89 65.55 -12.99
CA ARG A 510 -8.97 66.04 -12.13
C ARG A 510 -8.60 67.32 -11.38
N MET A 511 -7.34 67.44 -10.96
CA MET A 511 -6.83 68.65 -10.33
C MET A 511 -6.85 69.85 -11.28
N LEU A 512 -6.38 69.66 -12.52
CA LEU A 512 -6.43 70.70 -13.56
C LEU A 512 -7.87 71.14 -13.87
N GLU A 513 -8.78 70.17 -14.04
CA GLU A 513 -10.20 70.47 -14.25
C GLU A 513 -10.81 71.26 -13.09
N ASP A 514 -10.43 70.94 -11.84
CA ASP A 514 -10.92 71.66 -10.66
C ASP A 514 -10.32 73.08 -10.58
N LEU A 515 -9.05 73.27 -10.99
CA LEU A 515 -8.42 74.60 -11.07
C LEU A 515 -9.07 75.48 -12.14
N GLU A 516 -9.41 74.92 -13.31
CA GLU A 516 -10.06 75.64 -14.41
C GLU A 516 -11.50 76.09 -14.07
N ARG A 517 -12.22 75.32 -13.25
CA ARG A 517 -13.62 75.59 -12.88
C ARG A 517 -13.79 76.65 -11.78
N VAL A 518 -12.75 76.89 -10.99
CA VAL A 518 -12.86 77.63 -9.72
C VAL A 518 -12.63 79.14 -9.95
N PRO A 519 -13.46 80.04 -9.38
CA PRO A 519 -13.26 81.48 -9.54
C PRO A 519 -11.92 81.97 -8.98
N ASN A 520 -11.31 82.98 -9.62
CA ASN A 520 -10.00 83.57 -9.27
C ASN A 520 -9.85 84.09 -7.82
N ARG A 521 -10.92 84.16 -7.04
CA ARG A 521 -10.92 84.62 -5.63
C ARG A 521 -11.19 83.51 -4.62
N THR A 522 -11.01 82.25 -5.01
CA THR A 522 -11.31 81.12 -4.11
C THR A 522 -10.22 80.97 -3.04
N PRO A 523 -10.58 80.85 -1.75
CA PRO A 523 -9.60 80.60 -0.69
C PRO A 523 -8.79 79.34 -0.97
N GLY A 524 -7.47 79.42 -0.81
CA GLY A 524 -6.57 78.28 -1.05
C GLY A 524 -6.16 78.07 -2.52
N LEU A 525 -6.62 78.93 -3.44
CA LEU A 525 -6.26 78.86 -4.86
C LEU A 525 -4.75 79.01 -5.08
N SER A 526 -4.09 79.96 -4.42
CA SER A 526 -2.64 80.17 -4.58
C SER A 526 -1.84 78.93 -4.17
N GLU A 527 -2.19 78.30 -3.06
CA GLU A 527 -1.50 77.10 -2.59
C GLU A 527 -1.85 75.87 -3.42
N ALA A 528 -3.08 75.78 -3.93
CA ALA A 528 -3.48 74.72 -4.86
C ALA A 528 -2.73 74.83 -6.19
N THR A 529 -2.50 76.04 -6.70
CA THR A 529 -1.70 76.28 -7.92
C THR A 529 -0.24 75.88 -7.69
N ALA A 530 0.37 76.28 -6.57
CA ALA A 530 1.75 75.89 -6.24
C ALA A 530 1.91 74.36 -6.12
N GLU A 531 0.97 73.68 -5.46
CA GLU A 531 0.95 72.22 -5.37
C GLU A 531 0.74 71.55 -6.75
N ALA A 532 -0.06 72.16 -7.62
CA ALA A 532 -0.29 71.71 -8.98
C ALA A 532 0.96 71.86 -9.86
N ASP A 533 1.66 72.99 -9.77
CA ASP A 533 2.90 73.24 -10.53
C ASP A 533 3.96 72.19 -10.19
N VAL A 534 4.16 71.89 -8.90
CA VAL A 534 5.08 70.86 -8.44
C VAL A 534 4.65 69.46 -8.92
N ALA A 535 3.35 69.15 -8.84
CA ALA A 535 2.83 67.85 -9.29
C ALA A 535 3.01 67.65 -10.81
N LEU A 536 2.75 68.70 -11.61
CA LEU A 536 2.90 68.64 -13.06
C LEU A 536 4.36 68.58 -13.47
N ALA A 537 5.24 69.34 -12.82
CA ALA A 537 6.69 69.28 -13.05
C ALA A 537 7.23 67.86 -12.80
N ALA A 538 6.88 67.25 -11.66
CA ALA A 538 7.29 65.88 -11.36
C ALA A 538 6.70 64.86 -12.34
N LEU A 539 5.45 65.03 -12.79
CA LEU A 539 4.80 64.10 -13.71
C LEU A 539 5.37 64.15 -15.14
N HIS A 540 5.81 65.32 -15.61
CA HIS A 540 6.36 65.52 -16.96
C HIS A 540 7.84 65.14 -17.11
N GLY A 541 8.56 64.92 -16.01
CA GLY A 541 9.92 64.37 -16.02
C GLY A 541 9.95 62.86 -16.31
N ASP A 542 10.93 62.17 -15.71
CA ASP A 542 11.00 60.70 -15.68
C ASP A 542 10.69 60.18 -14.26
N PRO A 543 9.40 60.16 -13.84
CA PRO A 543 9.04 59.90 -12.44
C PRO A 543 9.14 58.42 -12.08
N ASP A 544 9.78 58.13 -10.94
CA ASP A 544 9.76 56.81 -10.30
C ASP A 544 8.48 56.60 -9.45
N ASP A 545 8.35 55.44 -8.79
CA ASP A 545 7.17 55.12 -7.98
C ASP A 545 6.97 56.08 -6.79
N LEU A 546 8.03 56.72 -6.27
CA LEU A 546 7.96 57.71 -5.19
C LEU A 546 7.51 59.08 -5.72
N ASP A 547 8.01 59.49 -6.89
CA ASP A 547 7.59 60.71 -7.56
C ASP A 547 6.11 60.63 -7.97
N LEU A 548 5.67 59.49 -8.51
CA LEU A 548 4.26 59.23 -8.84
C LEU A 548 3.35 59.27 -7.60
N LEU A 549 3.83 58.76 -6.46
CA LEU A 549 3.11 58.88 -5.19
C LEU A 549 2.98 60.34 -4.74
N GLY A 550 4.06 61.12 -4.88
CA GLY A 550 4.07 62.56 -4.62
C GLY A 550 3.04 63.31 -5.47
N VAL A 551 3.00 63.04 -6.78
CA VAL A 551 2.01 63.61 -7.71
C VAL A 551 0.57 63.34 -7.24
N ILE A 552 0.25 62.09 -6.88
CA ILE A 552 -1.11 61.74 -6.41
C ILE A 552 -1.47 62.51 -5.14
N VAL A 553 -0.55 62.60 -4.20
CA VAL A 553 -0.76 63.29 -2.92
C VAL A 553 -1.00 64.79 -3.13
N LEU A 554 -0.15 65.45 -3.92
CA LEU A 554 -0.29 66.87 -4.23
C LEU A 554 -1.56 67.16 -5.01
N ALA A 555 -1.88 66.34 -6.02
CA ALA A 555 -3.10 66.52 -6.81
C ALA A 555 -4.37 66.42 -5.95
N ARG A 556 -4.42 65.48 -5.00
CA ARG A 556 -5.53 65.37 -4.04
C ARG A 556 -5.58 66.53 -3.05
N ARG A 557 -4.43 67.02 -2.61
CA ARG A 557 -4.33 68.14 -1.67
C ARG A 557 -4.76 69.46 -2.31
N ALA A 558 -4.33 69.73 -3.53
CA ALA A 558 -4.75 70.89 -4.31
C ALA A 558 -6.29 70.91 -4.46
N ARG A 559 -6.89 69.80 -4.90
CA ARG A 559 -8.36 69.65 -5.00
C ARG A 559 -9.06 69.81 -3.65
N GLY A 560 -8.46 69.28 -2.59
CA GLY A 560 -8.96 69.41 -1.23
C GLY A 560 -8.94 70.86 -0.71
N ARG A 561 -7.95 71.66 -1.10
CA ARG A 561 -7.88 73.10 -0.81
C ARG A 561 -8.96 73.87 -1.55
N LEU A 562 -9.13 73.60 -2.84
CA LEU A 562 -10.18 74.25 -3.66
C LEU A 562 -11.59 73.97 -3.16
N SER A 563 -11.82 72.78 -2.59
CA SER A 563 -13.11 72.39 -1.99
C SER A 563 -13.29 72.84 -0.54
N GLY A 564 -12.28 73.47 0.09
CA GLY A 564 -12.31 73.86 1.51
C GLY A 564 -12.29 72.68 2.49
N THR A 565 -11.98 71.47 2.03
CA THR A 565 -12.03 70.23 2.83
C THR A 565 -10.71 69.93 3.56
N VAL A 566 -9.61 70.57 3.17
CA VAL A 566 -8.29 70.37 3.80
C VAL A 566 -8.14 71.27 5.02
N SER A 567 -8.49 70.75 6.19
CA SER A 567 -8.26 71.40 7.50
C SER A 567 -6.81 71.26 8.00
N ARG A 568 -6.06 70.26 7.53
CA ARG A 568 -4.71 69.93 8.03
C ARG A 568 -3.75 69.63 6.87
N PRO A 569 -2.51 70.13 6.93
CA PRO A 569 -1.55 69.91 5.84
C PRO A 569 -1.01 68.47 5.80
N SER A 570 -0.95 67.75 6.92
CA SER A 570 -0.32 66.43 7.01
C SER A 570 -1.13 65.28 6.42
N VAL A 571 -0.46 64.41 5.64
CA VAL A 571 -1.02 63.14 5.15
C VAL A 571 -0.65 61.96 6.06
N CYS A 572 -1.34 60.84 5.89
CA CYS A 572 -0.99 59.58 6.54
C CYS A 572 0.41 59.12 6.09
N MET A 573 1.37 59.03 7.02
CA MET A 573 2.73 58.59 6.71
C MET A 573 2.90 57.07 6.76
N LEU A 574 1.83 56.32 7.06
CA LEU A 574 1.83 54.87 6.84
C LEU A 574 1.61 54.56 5.36
N ASP A 575 0.57 55.13 4.77
CA ASP A 575 0.31 55.12 3.34
C ASP A 575 -0.25 56.50 2.94
N PRO A 576 0.52 57.33 2.21
CA PRO A 576 0.08 58.66 1.77
C PRO A 576 -1.18 58.65 0.89
N LEU A 577 -1.51 57.51 0.26
CA LEU A 577 -2.72 57.35 -0.54
C LEU A 577 -4.00 57.31 0.31
N HIS A 578 -3.92 57.06 1.62
CA HIS A 578 -5.06 57.11 2.53
C HIS A 578 -5.61 58.53 2.74
N GLY A 579 -4.83 59.57 2.40
CA GLY A 579 -5.25 60.97 2.52
C GLY A 579 -4.87 61.62 3.86
N PRO A 580 -5.68 62.58 4.37
CA PRO A 580 -5.28 63.45 5.46
C PRO A 580 -5.13 62.70 6.80
N ALA A 581 -4.18 63.16 7.62
CA ALA A 581 -3.95 62.59 8.94
C ALA A 581 -4.84 63.21 10.03
N GLU A 582 -5.34 62.36 10.91
CA GLU A 582 -6.23 62.73 12.02
C GLU A 582 -5.52 62.75 13.37
N GLY A 583 -4.38 62.09 13.50
CA GLY A 583 -3.61 62.01 14.74
C GLY A 583 -2.20 61.50 14.53
N ARG A 584 -1.49 61.18 15.62
CA ARG A 584 -0.13 60.63 15.58
C ARG A 584 -0.05 59.27 16.25
N GLY A 585 0.58 58.31 15.58
CA GLY A 585 0.82 56.97 16.13
C GLY A 585 2.23 56.47 15.86
N ARG A 586 2.60 55.37 16.49
CA ARG A 586 3.93 54.76 16.38
C ARG A 586 3.85 53.45 15.57
N PRO A 587 4.60 53.33 14.46
CA PRO A 587 4.84 52.05 13.77
C PRO A 587 5.96 51.26 14.45
N ARG A 588 5.91 49.92 14.36
CA ARG A 588 6.97 49.03 14.89
C ARG A 588 8.38 49.39 14.42
N HIS A 589 8.52 49.79 13.16
CA HIS A 589 9.83 50.01 12.52
C HIS A 589 10.46 51.37 12.82
N THR A 590 9.81 52.25 13.59
CA THR A 590 10.38 53.55 13.95
C THR A 590 10.06 53.94 15.38
N ARG A 591 11.00 54.63 16.03
CA ARG A 591 10.79 55.19 17.37
C ARG A 591 9.99 56.51 17.34
N ARG A 592 9.78 57.10 16.16
CA ARG A 592 9.10 58.39 15.99
C ARG A 592 7.59 58.22 15.85
N ARG A 593 6.81 59.10 16.48
CA ARG A 593 5.36 59.21 16.22
C ARG A 593 5.14 59.94 14.89
N ILE A 594 4.47 59.28 13.96
CA ILE A 594 4.18 59.80 12.62
C ILE A 594 2.69 60.13 12.48
N PRO A 595 2.29 61.07 11.61
CA PRO A 595 0.89 61.38 11.37
C PRO A 595 0.19 60.22 10.64
N LEU A 596 -1.01 59.85 11.09
CA LEU A 596 -1.81 58.72 10.62
C LEU A 596 -3.27 59.13 10.38
N CYS A 597 -3.93 58.50 9.40
CA CYS A 597 -5.39 58.63 9.22
C CYS A 597 -6.17 57.87 10.31
N ALA A 598 -7.48 58.11 10.42
CA ALA A 598 -8.36 57.47 11.41
C ALA A 598 -8.23 55.95 11.42
N GLU A 599 -8.17 55.35 10.23
CA GLU A 599 -8.12 53.89 10.09
C GLU A 599 -6.79 53.32 10.57
N CYS A 600 -5.67 53.94 10.21
CA CYS A 600 -4.35 53.52 10.66
C CYS A 600 -4.13 53.72 12.17
N LEU A 601 -4.81 54.68 12.79
CA LEU A 601 -4.77 54.87 14.25
C LEU A 601 -5.44 53.72 15.01
N ARG A 602 -6.46 53.08 14.42
CA ARG A 602 -7.16 51.92 15.02
C ARG A 602 -6.36 50.63 14.94
N LEU A 603 -5.31 50.57 14.11
CA LEU A 603 -4.46 49.40 13.98
C LEU A 603 -3.50 49.26 15.19
N PRO A 604 -3.22 48.03 15.66
CA PRO A 604 -2.14 47.75 16.61
C PRO A 604 -0.78 48.22 16.07
N GLU A 605 0.19 48.52 16.95
CA GLU A 605 1.50 49.05 16.54
C GLU A 605 2.27 48.08 15.62
N GLU A 606 2.04 46.77 15.80
CA GLU A 606 2.65 45.69 15.03
C GLU A 606 2.10 45.58 13.61
N GLU A 607 0.87 46.06 13.37
CA GLU A 607 0.21 46.01 12.07
C GLU A 607 0.44 47.27 11.23
N ARG A 608 1.05 48.31 11.82
CA ARG A 608 1.41 49.55 11.15
C ARG A 608 2.68 49.39 10.32
N VAL A 609 2.57 48.76 9.15
CA VAL A 609 3.66 48.62 8.17
C VAL A 609 3.57 49.76 7.14
N PRO A 610 4.62 50.57 6.94
CA PRO A 610 4.61 51.64 5.94
C PRO A 610 4.53 51.08 4.50
N LEU A 611 3.98 51.88 3.59
CA LEU A 611 3.89 51.54 2.17
C LEU A 611 5.28 51.26 1.57
N LEU A 612 5.40 50.11 0.91
CA LEU A 612 6.59 49.69 0.16
C LEU A 612 6.49 50.14 -1.30
N LEU A 613 7.55 50.80 -1.77
CA LEU A 613 7.69 51.28 -3.14
C LEU A 613 8.96 50.71 -3.76
N ARG A 614 8.98 50.64 -5.10
CA ARG A 614 10.18 50.26 -5.83
C ARG A 614 10.87 51.52 -6.37
N ILE A 615 12.07 51.81 -5.86
CA ILE A 615 12.92 52.92 -6.29
C ILE A 615 14.14 52.30 -6.98
N GLY A 616 14.22 52.41 -8.30
CA GLY A 616 15.19 51.68 -9.11
C GLY A 616 15.05 50.16 -8.94
N SER A 617 16.13 49.48 -8.53
CA SER A 617 16.15 48.03 -8.26
C SER A 617 15.77 47.66 -6.82
N ARG A 618 15.55 48.64 -5.93
CA ARG A 618 15.32 48.40 -4.50
C ARG A 618 13.86 48.56 -4.11
N ILE A 619 13.39 47.73 -3.19
CA ILE A 619 12.09 47.88 -2.53
C ILE A 619 12.34 48.51 -1.16
N VAL A 620 11.80 49.70 -0.92
CA VAL A 620 12.01 50.47 0.31
C VAL A 620 10.69 51.03 0.84
N PHE A 621 10.64 51.36 2.13
CA PHE A 621 9.51 52.12 2.67
C PHE A 621 9.57 53.55 2.11
N HIS A 622 8.41 54.09 1.71
CA HIS A 622 8.33 55.44 1.14
C HIS A 622 8.95 56.50 2.06
N GLY A 623 8.78 56.35 3.38
CA GLY A 623 9.29 57.29 4.38
C GLY A 623 10.76 57.12 4.77
N THR A 624 11.44 56.07 4.29
CA THR A 624 12.89 55.86 4.53
C THR A 624 13.76 56.28 3.36
N ALA A 625 13.16 56.63 2.22
CA ALA A 625 13.91 57.19 1.09
C ALA A 625 14.45 58.58 1.46
N GLU A 626 15.76 58.79 1.34
CA GLU A 626 16.41 60.09 1.62
C GLU A 626 16.15 61.14 0.53
N ARG A 627 14.98 61.13 -0.12
CA ARG A 627 14.57 62.09 -1.15
C ARG A 627 13.63 63.17 -0.58
N VAL A 628 13.47 64.28 -1.29
CA VAL A 628 12.63 65.44 -0.91
C VAL A 628 11.25 65.02 -0.39
N TRP A 629 10.58 64.07 -1.05
CA TRP A 629 9.25 63.58 -0.63
C TRP A 629 9.23 63.02 0.78
N GLY A 630 10.20 62.15 1.10
CA GLY A 630 10.34 61.52 2.41
C GLY A 630 10.81 62.48 3.50
N ARG A 631 11.66 63.46 3.16
CA ARG A 631 12.18 64.47 4.11
C ARG A 631 11.12 65.50 4.49
N THR A 632 10.43 66.03 3.49
CA THR A 632 9.40 67.08 3.65
C THR A 632 8.04 66.52 4.04
N TRP A 633 7.88 65.19 4.09
CA TRP A 633 6.61 64.51 4.29
C TRP A 633 5.56 64.99 3.29
N TYR A 634 5.92 64.96 2.00
CA TYR A 634 5.09 65.43 0.88
C TYR A 634 4.66 66.90 1.04
N GLY A 635 5.60 67.77 1.42
CA GLY A 635 5.37 69.22 1.55
C GLY A 635 4.61 69.66 2.78
N THR A 636 4.81 68.97 3.91
CA THR A 636 4.14 69.27 5.18
C THR A 636 5.07 69.87 6.23
N ARG A 637 6.39 69.70 6.06
CA ARG A 637 7.41 70.33 6.91
C ARG A 637 8.00 71.60 6.33
N GLU A 638 8.22 71.64 5.02
CA GLU A 638 8.92 72.71 4.30
C GLU A 638 8.30 72.89 2.89
N VAL A 639 8.61 74.02 2.25
CA VAL A 639 8.13 74.35 0.89
C VAL A 639 8.88 73.48 -0.13
N LEU A 640 8.15 72.61 -0.84
CA LEU A 640 8.70 71.64 -1.80
C LEU A 640 9.48 72.27 -2.95
N GLU A 641 9.03 73.42 -3.45
CA GLU A 641 9.62 74.10 -4.62
C GLU A 641 11.11 74.40 -4.46
N ARG A 642 11.53 74.82 -3.26
CA ARG A 642 12.95 75.15 -3.00
C ARG A 642 13.85 73.92 -3.04
N HIS A 643 13.37 72.78 -2.59
CA HIS A 643 14.19 71.57 -2.47
C HIS A 643 14.18 70.68 -3.71
N MET A 644 13.11 70.69 -4.51
CA MET A 644 13.12 69.97 -5.80
C MET A 644 14.14 70.57 -6.79
N VAL A 645 14.28 71.90 -6.79
CA VAL A 645 15.29 72.59 -7.62
C VAL A 645 16.72 72.27 -7.15
N GLU A 646 16.94 72.08 -5.84
CA GLU A 646 18.24 71.63 -5.30
C GLU A 646 18.55 70.17 -5.66
N GLU A 647 17.58 69.25 -5.57
CA GLU A 647 17.79 67.85 -5.97
C GLU A 647 18.07 67.70 -7.47
N GLU A 648 17.37 68.43 -8.35
CA GLU A 648 17.65 68.43 -9.78
C GLU A 648 19.05 68.98 -10.13
N ARG A 649 19.58 69.90 -9.32
CA ARG A 649 20.95 70.43 -9.48
C ARG A 649 22.03 69.47 -9.01
N VAL A 650 21.74 68.60 -8.04
CA VAL A 650 22.68 67.61 -7.49
C VAL A 650 22.67 66.32 -8.31
N ALA A 651 21.57 66.01 -9.00
CA ALA A 651 21.42 64.83 -9.86
C ALA A 651 21.99 65.00 -11.29
N ARG A 652 22.30 66.23 -11.71
CA ARG A 652 23.02 66.56 -12.95
C ARG A 652 24.49 66.77 -12.66
#